data_AF-A0ABD3CRQ9-F1
#
_entry.id   AF-A0ABD3CRQ9-F1
#
_cell.length_a   1.000
_cell.length_b   1.000
_cell.length_c   1.000
_cell.angle_alpha   90.00
_cell.angle_beta   90.00
_cell.angle_gamma   90.00
#
_symmetry.space_group_name_H-M   'P 1'
#
loop_
_entity.id
_entity.type
_entity.pdbx_description
1 polymer ?
#
loop_
_entity_poly.entity_id
_entity_poly.type
_entity_poly.pdbx_seq_one_letter_code
_entity_poly.pdbx_strand_id
1 'polypeptide(L)'
;MTETGKSPANPTKKTTMTPKALIHQRFGDKASYKVEEVQDSPQNICLGLAIRQKGPSLYRCTLHLPDTIIVSDTCKRKKEAEQSAAEKAIEKLGIRQTEYNPTVQEAWDDLAGRISFLFSNEFLSSVHPVGSHFRAASRREGHLNGCVPVSAIAVYDSKISNICKYINHAVEANSLIVMSLVLKAAAKLSDVVMISDEQFSLKRRNPYPLEILASINNEPSLSESVPVEVIRIPDSVGKAVDSLTLDIPANGYYIDVIARELGVEDASKVLISRVIGKASSEMRIYSPAPKQLLFDDLSEPKVKQAGHFEGLLNDRASYFAGQEIYGDAILANVGYTWRSPTDLFREAVPLRSYYRMLVNKIPSGIYQISRDAILAAKLPLSYTTKSNWRGSFPRDVLCTFCRNHHLSEPVFSTQNTILLDSSLDLPGSCKKLKVTYLSKEGKNEASSGDSAGSFICEVKIYSKNQELILQCSPHESHRKSTDAMQITSLKVLSWLNMFFEDPDISSEKLKLLADKFEINFMPRFLAKDFSLCRSVHKFGSIMANDETSFIDIGGQSSGISPSNGSLACVSYTVSLFNEDECVKEHLESCEEFEFEIGNEAVLPCLEAAVVQMAVGQSACFRAELFPSEFILAAAGDSAATLLLLSSRSCKLEYSVSLLHVTEPLEDRMEQALFSPPLSKQRVEFAVQQIKKSTASSLVDFGCGSGSLLDSLLAYPTSLEKIVGVDISQRALAKAAKSLHIKLDRLLDSKEPISKIKSAELYDGSILKFDSKLCGFDIATSLEVIEHMQEEDACLFGDIALSLFCPKILIVSTPNYEYNVILQKITPSHGQEDDPDEKNASQSCKFRNHDHKFEWTRAQFERWASDLAVRNDYCVEFSGVGGAADVEPGFASQIAIFRRRGDNVANVELVNNYHYVPIWKWSREN
;
A
#
# COMPACT_ATOMS: atom_id res chain seq x y z
N MET A 1 42.88 26.56 17.27
CA MET A 1 43.48 25.20 17.39
C MET A 1 42.46 24.33 18.10
N THR A 2 41.71 23.55 17.33
CA THR A 2 40.85 22.46 17.81
C THR A 2 40.67 21.53 16.63
N GLU A 3 40.91 20.25 16.88
CA GLU A 3 41.39 19.25 15.93
C GLU A 3 40.37 18.86 14.84
N THR A 4 40.88 18.79 13.62
CA THR A 4 40.25 18.17 12.46
C THR A 4 40.18 16.65 12.66
N GLY A 5 39.07 16.18 13.23
CA GLY A 5 38.71 14.77 13.25
C GLY A 5 38.46 14.27 11.82
N LYS A 6 39.42 13.51 11.27
CA LYS A 6 39.22 12.69 10.07
C LYS A 6 38.04 11.75 10.30
N SER A 7 36.98 11.92 9.52
CA SER A 7 35.88 10.97 9.46
C SER A 7 36.40 9.62 8.96
N PRO A 8 36.10 8.48 9.62
CA PRO A 8 36.50 7.19 9.13
C PRO A 8 35.77 6.88 7.82
N ALA A 9 36.51 6.37 6.83
CA ALA A 9 35.95 5.88 5.57
C ALA A 9 34.79 4.93 5.86
N ASN A 10 33.57 5.35 5.51
CA ASN A 10 32.36 4.58 5.76
C ASN A 10 32.23 3.48 4.70
N PRO A 11 31.85 2.24 5.10
CA PRO A 11 31.63 1.15 4.17
C PRO A 11 30.37 1.44 3.37
N THR A 12 30.52 1.60 2.06
CA THR A 12 29.41 1.64 1.11
C THR A 12 28.48 0.45 1.36
N LYS A 13 27.16 0.69 1.41
CA LYS A 13 26.14 -0.36 1.50
C LYS A 13 26.29 -1.26 0.28
N LYS A 14 27.00 -2.38 0.49
CA LYS A 14 27.22 -3.46 -0.45
C LYS A 14 25.87 -3.91 -1.00
N THR A 15 25.71 -3.96 -2.31
CA THR A 15 24.65 -4.76 -2.94
C THR A 15 25.09 -6.23 -2.84
N THR A 16 25.02 -6.77 -1.63
CA THR A 16 25.27 -8.20 -1.36
C THR A 16 24.23 -8.97 -2.17
N MET A 17 24.67 -9.68 -3.22
CA MET A 17 23.79 -10.54 -3.99
C MET A 17 23.02 -11.46 -3.04
N THR A 18 21.71 -11.60 -3.27
CA THR A 18 20.91 -12.50 -2.43
C THR A 18 21.52 -13.91 -2.47
N PRO A 19 21.53 -14.63 -1.36
CA PRO A 19 21.93 -16.03 -1.29
C PRO A 19 21.44 -16.91 -2.45
N LYS A 20 20.17 -16.78 -2.86
CA LYS A 20 19.64 -17.49 -4.05
C LYS A 20 20.36 -17.10 -5.34
N ALA A 21 20.64 -15.81 -5.54
CA ALA A 21 21.35 -15.33 -6.73
C ALA A 21 22.79 -15.84 -6.80
N LEU A 22 23.48 -15.99 -5.66
CA LEU A 22 24.82 -16.61 -5.60
C LEU A 22 24.80 -18.09 -5.97
N ILE A 23 23.83 -18.84 -5.43
CA ILE A 23 23.66 -20.25 -5.79
C ILE A 23 23.37 -20.38 -7.29
N HIS A 24 22.48 -19.55 -7.83
CA HIS A 24 22.19 -19.53 -9.26
C HIS A 24 23.41 -19.14 -10.10
N GLN A 25 24.22 -18.16 -9.66
CA GLN A 25 25.45 -17.78 -10.38
C GLN A 25 26.45 -18.93 -10.51
N ARG A 26 26.56 -19.78 -9.47
CA ARG A 26 27.54 -20.88 -9.45
C ARG A 26 27.03 -22.16 -10.09
N PHE A 27 25.75 -22.49 -9.93
CA PHE A 27 25.18 -23.77 -10.34
C PHE A 27 24.16 -23.65 -11.49
N GLY A 28 23.65 -22.44 -11.78
CA GLY A 28 22.65 -22.19 -12.80
C GLY A 28 21.42 -23.08 -12.64
N ASP A 29 20.96 -23.64 -13.75
CA ASP A 29 19.80 -24.54 -13.82
C ASP A 29 20.02 -25.88 -13.10
N LYS A 30 21.25 -26.17 -12.65
CA LYS A 30 21.56 -27.39 -11.89
C LYS A 30 21.17 -27.31 -10.41
N ALA A 31 20.72 -26.14 -9.93
CA ALA A 31 20.20 -25.95 -8.58
C ALA A 31 18.67 -25.96 -8.58
N SER A 32 18.05 -26.85 -7.80
CA SER A 32 16.58 -26.98 -7.72
C SER A 32 16.08 -26.86 -6.28
N TYR A 33 15.07 -26.00 -6.08
CA TYR A 33 14.46 -25.75 -4.77
C TYR A 33 13.11 -26.50 -4.70
N LYS A 34 12.98 -27.42 -3.75
CA LYS A 34 11.73 -28.14 -3.47
C LYS A 34 11.20 -27.71 -2.11
N VAL A 35 10.08 -26.99 -2.10
CA VAL A 35 9.43 -26.52 -0.88
C VAL A 35 8.33 -27.47 -0.46
N GLU A 36 8.40 -27.94 0.77
CA GLU A 36 7.44 -28.85 1.38
C GLU A 36 6.72 -28.13 2.54
N GLU A 37 5.42 -28.40 2.67
CA GLU A 37 4.62 -27.89 3.77
C GLU A 37 4.80 -28.81 4.98
N VAL A 38 5.29 -28.24 6.09
CA VAL A 38 5.43 -28.92 7.36
C VAL A 38 4.29 -28.42 8.25
N GLN A 39 3.38 -29.31 8.61
CA GLN A 39 2.37 -28.99 9.61
C GLN A 39 3.07 -28.90 10.97
N ASP A 40 3.05 -27.72 11.57
CA ASP A 40 3.44 -27.59 12.97
C ASP A 40 2.38 -28.26 13.84
N SER A 41 2.80 -29.01 14.86
CA SER A 41 1.86 -29.49 15.87
C SER A 41 1.23 -28.25 16.52
N PRO A 42 -0.12 -28.11 16.54
CA PRO A 42 -0.73 -26.92 17.14
C PRO A 42 -0.26 -26.82 18.59
N GLN A 43 0.40 -25.72 18.96
CA GLN A 43 0.86 -25.50 20.34
C GLN A 43 -0.32 -25.35 21.34
N ASN A 44 -1.56 -25.29 20.84
CA ASN A 44 -2.81 -25.31 21.60
C ASN A 44 -3.77 -26.34 21.00
N ILE A 45 -3.46 -27.64 21.13
CA ILE A 45 -4.45 -28.70 20.90
C ILE A 45 -5.45 -28.61 22.05
N CYS A 46 -6.64 -28.08 21.77
CA CYS A 46 -7.77 -28.23 22.67
C CYS A 46 -8.15 -29.71 22.68
N LEU A 47 -7.87 -30.40 23.80
CA LEU A 47 -8.13 -31.83 23.94
C LEU A 47 -9.64 -32.09 23.77
N GLY A 48 -9.99 -33.13 23.00
CA GLY A 48 -11.39 -33.52 22.75
C GLY A 48 -12.14 -32.68 21.71
N LEU A 49 -11.51 -31.72 21.02
CA LEU A 49 -12.15 -30.97 19.95
C LEU A 49 -12.27 -31.81 18.67
N ALA A 50 -13.50 -32.08 18.23
CA ALA A 50 -13.79 -32.87 17.02
C ALA A 50 -13.51 -32.11 15.71
N ILE A 51 -13.35 -30.78 15.76
CA ILE A 51 -13.04 -29.94 14.59
C ILE A 51 -11.53 -29.97 14.33
N ARG A 52 -11.14 -30.52 13.17
CA ARG A 52 -9.74 -30.45 12.71
C ARG A 52 -9.33 -29.02 12.41
N GLN A 53 -8.40 -28.50 13.19
CA GLN A 53 -7.80 -27.20 12.93
C GLN A 53 -6.52 -27.36 12.13
N LYS A 54 -6.47 -26.78 10.92
CA LYS A 54 -5.20 -26.58 10.23
C LYS A 54 -4.45 -25.45 10.93
N GLY A 55 -3.32 -25.78 11.56
CA GLY A 55 -2.39 -24.77 12.08
C GLY A 55 -1.77 -23.93 10.96
N PRO A 56 -1.03 -22.86 11.29
CA PRO A 56 -0.27 -22.13 10.28
C PRO A 56 0.73 -23.08 9.61
N SER A 57 0.61 -23.21 8.29
CA SER A 57 1.52 -23.99 7.46
C SER A 57 2.94 -23.43 7.59
N LEU A 58 3.86 -24.22 8.13
CA LEU A 58 5.29 -23.93 8.04
C LEU A 58 5.82 -24.55 6.75
N TYR A 59 6.95 -24.02 6.29
CA TYR A 59 7.57 -24.44 5.06
C TYR A 59 9.01 -24.82 5.32
N ARG A 60 9.45 -25.90 4.67
CA ARG A 60 10.83 -26.34 4.65
C ARG A 60 11.25 -26.46 3.19
N CYS A 61 12.44 -26.01 2.86
CA CYS A 61 12.97 -26.09 1.51
C CYS A 61 14.14 -27.06 1.46
N THR A 62 14.09 -27.98 0.50
CA THR A 62 15.19 -28.86 0.13
C THR A 62 15.81 -28.33 -1.16
N LEU A 63 17.04 -27.84 -1.07
CA LEU A 63 17.85 -27.38 -2.20
C LEU A 63 18.73 -28.54 -2.69
N HIS A 64 18.45 -28.99 -3.91
CA HIS A 64 19.24 -29.98 -4.64
C HIS A 64 20.33 -29.27 -5.44
N LEU A 65 21.59 -29.61 -5.19
CA LEU A 65 22.77 -29.18 -5.94
C LEU A 65 23.47 -30.43 -6.53
N PRO A 66 24.34 -30.29 -7.55
CA PRO A 66 25.00 -31.43 -8.20
C PRO A 66 25.70 -32.39 -7.23
N ASP A 67 26.36 -31.83 -6.20
CA ASP A 67 27.23 -32.60 -5.30
C ASP A 67 26.65 -32.73 -3.87
N THR A 68 25.50 -32.10 -3.57
CA THR A 68 24.94 -32.12 -2.22
C THR A 68 23.45 -31.74 -2.18
N ILE A 69 22.79 -32.13 -1.09
CA ILE A 69 21.41 -31.73 -0.79
C ILE A 69 21.42 -30.96 0.53
N ILE A 70 20.76 -29.80 0.54
CA ILE A 70 20.69 -28.89 1.69
C ILE A 70 19.24 -28.71 2.09
N VAL A 71 18.95 -28.77 3.39
CA VAL A 71 17.59 -28.63 3.92
C VAL A 71 17.56 -27.42 4.84
N SER A 72 16.60 -26.50 4.61
CA SER A 72 16.39 -25.34 5.46
C SER A 72 15.79 -25.72 6.82
N ASP A 73 15.80 -24.77 7.75
CA ASP A 73 14.90 -24.85 8.91
C ASP A 73 13.45 -24.62 8.48
N THR A 74 12.51 -24.87 9.39
CA THR A 74 11.08 -24.59 9.17
C THR A 74 10.83 -23.09 9.29
N CYS A 75 10.32 -22.47 8.22
CA CYS A 75 10.02 -21.04 8.16
C CYS A 75 8.52 -20.80 8.00
N LYS A 76 8.04 -19.61 8.36
CA LYS A 76 6.62 -19.22 8.20
C LYS A 76 6.25 -18.95 6.75
N ARG A 77 7.22 -18.59 5.90
CA ARG A 77 7.02 -18.27 4.48
C ARG A 77 7.86 -19.17 3.58
N LYS A 78 7.30 -19.58 2.43
CA LYS A 78 8.01 -20.36 1.40
C LYS A 78 9.33 -19.71 0.96
N LYS A 79 9.29 -18.39 0.69
CA LYS A 79 10.48 -17.63 0.26
C LYS A 79 11.60 -17.60 1.31
N GLU A 80 11.25 -17.54 2.60
CA GLU A 80 12.23 -17.60 3.69
C GLU A 80 12.89 -18.98 3.77
N ALA A 81 12.11 -20.05 3.59
CA ALA A 81 12.65 -21.41 3.57
C ALA A 81 13.65 -21.59 2.42
N GLU A 82 13.31 -21.11 1.22
CA GLU A 82 14.23 -21.14 0.06
C GLU A 82 15.51 -20.33 0.33
N GLN A 83 15.35 -19.15 0.91
CA GLN A 83 16.46 -18.27 1.25
C GLN A 83 17.39 -18.91 2.30
N SER A 84 16.82 -19.49 3.35
CA SER A 84 17.54 -20.23 4.40
C SER A 84 18.28 -21.45 3.83
N ALA A 85 17.66 -22.19 2.90
CA ALA A 85 18.35 -23.30 2.21
C ALA A 85 19.56 -22.80 1.42
N ALA A 86 19.44 -21.67 0.72
CA ALA A 86 20.54 -21.07 -0.02
C ALA A 86 21.66 -20.56 0.90
N GLU A 87 21.33 -19.94 2.04
CA GLU A 87 22.29 -19.48 3.04
C GLU A 87 23.10 -20.63 3.64
N LYS A 88 22.41 -21.71 4.06
CA LYS A 88 23.07 -22.93 4.55
C LYS A 88 23.95 -23.59 3.49
N ALA A 89 23.53 -23.55 2.22
CA ALA A 89 24.34 -24.07 1.11
C ALA A 89 25.61 -23.25 0.92
N ILE A 90 25.51 -21.92 0.98
CA ILE A 90 26.66 -21.01 0.89
C ILE A 90 27.66 -21.28 2.02
N GLU A 91 27.17 -21.41 3.25
CA GLU A 91 28.00 -21.68 4.42
C GLU A 91 28.70 -23.04 4.30
N LYS A 92 27.95 -24.10 3.97
CA LYS A 92 28.49 -25.47 3.87
C LYS A 92 29.46 -25.67 2.71
N LEU A 93 29.21 -25.03 1.57
CA LEU A 93 30.08 -25.10 0.39
C LEU A 93 31.20 -24.05 0.41
N GLY A 94 31.30 -23.25 1.48
CA GLY A 94 32.28 -22.18 1.61
C GLY A 94 32.24 -21.19 0.44
N ILE A 95 31.06 -20.91 -0.11
CA ILE A 95 30.89 -19.99 -1.25
C ILE A 95 31.15 -18.57 -0.74
N ARG A 96 32.42 -18.15 -0.76
CA ARG A 96 32.75 -16.75 -0.50
C ARG A 96 32.24 -15.93 -1.67
N GLN A 97 31.51 -14.85 -1.39
CA GLN A 97 31.43 -13.77 -2.35
C GLN A 97 32.88 -13.33 -2.59
N THR A 98 33.39 -13.51 -3.80
CA THR A 98 34.56 -12.76 -4.25
C THR A 98 34.11 -11.31 -4.25
N GLU A 99 34.29 -10.63 -3.12
CA GLU A 99 34.06 -9.20 -3.05
C GLU A 99 35.01 -8.56 -4.06
N TYR A 100 34.43 -8.04 -5.15
CA TYR A 100 35.16 -7.21 -6.09
C TYR A 100 35.57 -5.95 -5.34
N ASN A 101 36.79 -5.98 -4.79
CA ASN A 101 37.39 -4.91 -4.02
C ASN A 101 38.77 -4.60 -4.61
N PRO A 102 38.82 -4.18 -5.89
CA PRO A 102 40.08 -3.87 -6.55
C PRO A 102 40.74 -2.66 -5.87
N THR A 103 42.06 -2.61 -5.90
CA THR A 103 42.77 -1.35 -5.72
C THR A 103 42.40 -0.37 -6.85
N VAL A 104 42.59 0.93 -6.65
CA VAL A 104 42.28 1.93 -7.69
C VAL A 104 43.02 1.62 -9.00
N GLN A 105 44.24 1.09 -8.93
CA GLN A 105 45.02 0.69 -10.10
C GLN A 105 44.44 -0.55 -10.80
N GLU A 106 44.08 -1.59 -10.04
CA GLU A 106 43.42 -2.78 -10.60
C GLU A 106 42.08 -2.40 -11.26
N ALA A 107 41.32 -1.46 -10.70
CA ALA A 107 40.10 -0.97 -11.31
C ALA A 107 40.37 -0.23 -12.64
N TRP A 108 41.48 0.51 -12.76
CA TRP A 108 41.90 1.10 -14.03
C TRP A 108 42.29 0.05 -15.07
N ASP A 109 42.99 -1.00 -14.65
CA ASP A 109 43.41 -2.10 -15.51
C ASP A 109 42.19 -2.92 -15.97
N ASP A 110 41.23 -3.18 -15.09
CA ASP A 110 39.95 -3.82 -15.41
C ASP A 110 39.11 -2.97 -16.38
N LEU A 111 39.10 -1.63 -16.20
CA LEU A 111 38.43 -0.72 -17.12
C LEU A 111 39.06 -0.81 -18.52
N ALA A 112 40.39 -0.77 -18.62
CA ALA A 112 41.11 -0.91 -19.88
C ALA A 112 40.87 -2.30 -20.51
N GLY A 113 40.93 -3.37 -19.72
CA GLY A 113 40.64 -4.72 -20.17
C GLY A 113 39.22 -4.87 -20.71
N ARG A 114 38.22 -4.26 -20.04
CA ARG A 114 36.83 -4.25 -20.50
C ARG A 114 36.69 -3.48 -21.82
N ILE A 115 37.30 -2.30 -21.95
CA ILE A 115 37.29 -1.53 -23.20
C ILE A 115 37.93 -2.35 -24.33
N SER A 116 39.11 -2.93 -24.11
CA SER A 116 39.77 -3.79 -25.10
C SER A 116 38.87 -4.94 -25.56
N PHE A 117 38.19 -5.61 -24.62
CA PHE A 117 37.23 -6.67 -24.94
C PHE A 117 36.03 -6.17 -25.77
N LEU A 118 35.50 -4.97 -25.51
CA LEU A 118 34.41 -4.41 -26.32
C LEU A 118 34.81 -4.22 -27.80
N PHE A 119 36.09 -3.96 -28.08
CA PHE A 119 36.64 -3.82 -29.44
C PHE A 119 37.17 -5.14 -30.04
N SER A 120 36.97 -6.27 -29.36
CA SER A 120 37.37 -7.59 -29.85
C SER A 120 36.44 -8.12 -30.96
N ASN A 121 36.95 -9.07 -31.75
CA ASN A 121 36.16 -9.77 -32.77
C ASN A 121 34.95 -10.50 -32.16
N GLU A 122 35.13 -11.09 -30.98
CA GLU A 122 34.10 -11.88 -30.29
C GLU A 122 32.92 -11.01 -29.84
N PHE A 123 33.20 -9.80 -29.35
CA PHE A 123 32.16 -8.94 -28.80
C PHE A 123 31.23 -8.35 -29.87
N LEU A 124 31.70 -8.14 -31.10
CA LEU A 124 30.87 -7.60 -32.18
C LEU A 124 29.64 -8.48 -32.50
N SER A 125 29.78 -9.80 -32.31
CA SER A 125 28.69 -10.78 -32.50
C SER A 125 27.84 -10.99 -31.24
N SER A 126 28.10 -10.25 -30.17
CA SER A 126 27.37 -10.37 -28.92
C SER A 126 25.94 -9.82 -29.03
N VAL A 127 25.01 -10.45 -28.32
CA VAL A 127 23.62 -9.97 -28.13
C VAL A 127 23.52 -8.82 -27.11
N HIS A 128 24.65 -8.35 -26.57
CA HIS A 128 24.70 -7.22 -25.66
C HIS A 128 24.28 -5.91 -26.38
N PRO A 129 23.52 -4.99 -25.75
CA PRO A 129 23.11 -3.71 -26.36
C PRO A 129 24.26 -2.89 -26.96
N VAL A 130 25.38 -2.79 -26.23
CA VAL A 130 26.62 -2.17 -26.74
C VAL A 130 27.13 -2.85 -28.02
N GLY A 131 27.03 -4.17 -28.15
CA GLY A 131 27.37 -4.87 -29.40
C GLY A 131 26.52 -4.41 -30.58
N SER A 132 25.23 -4.16 -30.36
CA SER A 132 24.33 -3.56 -31.35
C SER A 132 24.76 -2.14 -31.75
N HIS A 133 25.19 -1.31 -30.80
CA HIS A 133 25.78 -0.01 -31.11
C HIS A 133 27.03 -0.13 -31.99
N PHE A 134 27.88 -1.11 -31.75
CA PHE A 134 29.06 -1.35 -32.58
C PHE A 134 28.67 -1.77 -34.01
N ARG A 135 27.73 -2.70 -34.17
CA ARG A 135 27.22 -3.12 -35.49
C ARG A 135 26.59 -1.95 -36.24
N ALA A 136 25.80 -1.12 -35.56
CA ALA A 136 25.20 0.07 -36.16
C ALA A 136 26.24 1.14 -36.52
N ALA A 137 27.25 1.35 -35.67
CA ALA A 137 28.36 2.26 -35.96
C ALA A 137 29.18 1.82 -37.18
N SER A 138 29.36 0.51 -37.41
CA SER A 138 30.00 -0.03 -38.61
C SER A 138 29.23 0.23 -39.90
N ARG A 139 27.96 0.62 -39.82
CA ARG A 139 27.11 0.99 -40.97
C ARG A 139 27.02 2.52 -41.19
N ARG A 140 27.61 3.33 -40.31
CA ARG A 140 27.67 4.80 -40.47
C ARG A 140 28.50 5.19 -41.69
N GLU A 141 28.12 6.29 -42.32
CA GLU A 141 28.75 6.78 -43.55
C GLU A 141 30.03 7.60 -43.29
N GLY A 142 30.92 7.62 -44.28
CA GLY A 142 32.11 8.49 -44.29
C GLY A 142 33.07 8.25 -43.12
N HIS A 143 33.57 9.35 -42.54
CA HIS A 143 34.56 9.33 -41.46
C HIS A 143 34.01 8.77 -40.13
N LEU A 144 32.68 8.73 -39.97
CA LEU A 144 31.99 8.21 -38.79
C LEU A 144 31.89 6.68 -38.77
N ASN A 145 32.27 6.02 -39.86
CA ASN A 145 32.24 4.57 -39.98
C ASN A 145 33.09 3.89 -38.88
N GLY A 146 32.45 3.04 -38.09
CA GLY A 146 33.07 2.31 -36.98
C GLY A 146 33.36 3.15 -35.74
N CYS A 147 32.99 4.43 -35.72
CA CYS A 147 33.12 5.31 -34.56
C CYS A 147 31.91 5.11 -33.63
N VAL A 148 32.16 4.62 -32.41
CA VAL A 148 31.12 4.44 -31.38
C VAL A 148 31.19 5.58 -30.37
N PRO A 149 30.10 6.32 -30.11
CA PRO A 149 30.09 7.37 -29.10
C PRO A 149 30.45 6.85 -27.70
N VAL A 150 31.30 7.59 -26.98
CA VAL A 150 31.70 7.23 -25.61
C VAL A 150 30.51 7.24 -24.66
N SER A 151 29.53 8.12 -24.89
CA SER A 151 28.29 8.20 -24.11
C SER A 151 27.49 6.88 -24.15
N ALA A 152 27.41 6.23 -25.31
CA ALA A 152 26.75 4.93 -25.45
C ALA A 152 27.49 3.82 -24.67
N ILE A 153 28.82 3.79 -24.73
CA ILE A 153 29.64 2.83 -23.97
C ILE A 153 29.47 3.04 -22.46
N ALA A 154 29.51 4.30 -22.01
CA ALA A 154 29.41 4.67 -20.60
C ALA A 154 28.05 4.33 -19.98
N VAL A 155 26.96 4.44 -20.74
CA VAL A 155 25.59 4.24 -20.25
C VAL A 155 25.12 2.78 -20.39
N TYR A 156 25.40 2.13 -21.51
CA TYR A 156 24.84 0.79 -21.79
C TYR A 156 25.72 -0.36 -21.29
N ASP A 157 26.98 -0.13 -20.90
CA ASP A 157 27.81 -1.14 -20.24
C ASP A 157 27.82 -0.93 -18.71
N SER A 158 27.03 -1.73 -18.00
CA SER A 158 26.95 -1.66 -16.54
C SER A 158 28.26 -2.06 -15.84
N LYS A 159 29.11 -2.89 -16.47
CA LYS A 159 30.42 -3.24 -15.90
C LYS A 159 31.35 -2.03 -15.91
N ILE A 160 31.42 -1.29 -17.02
CA ILE A 160 32.18 -0.03 -17.10
C ILE A 160 31.68 0.95 -16.04
N SER A 161 30.37 1.18 -15.96
CA SER A 161 29.80 2.09 -14.97
C SER A 161 30.16 1.69 -13.53
N ASN A 162 30.10 0.39 -13.21
CA ASN A 162 30.45 -0.11 -11.88
C ASN A 162 31.94 0.02 -11.59
N ILE A 163 32.84 -0.32 -12.52
CA ILE A 163 34.29 -0.15 -12.36
C ILE A 163 34.63 1.33 -12.13
N CYS A 164 34.02 2.24 -12.90
CA CYS A 164 34.23 3.68 -12.75
C CYS A 164 33.83 4.21 -11.36
N LYS A 165 32.81 3.63 -10.71
CA LYS A 165 32.43 4.01 -9.33
C LYS A 165 33.51 3.67 -8.30
N TYR A 166 34.30 2.62 -8.52
CA TYR A 166 35.45 2.28 -7.66
C TYR A 166 36.62 3.24 -7.86
N ILE A 167 36.83 3.69 -9.10
CA ILE A 167 37.88 4.67 -9.43
C ILE A 167 37.53 6.03 -8.83
N ASN A 168 36.28 6.47 -8.98
CA ASN A 168 35.82 7.76 -8.48
C ASN A 168 34.33 7.72 -8.07
N HIS A 169 34.05 7.85 -6.78
CA HIS A 169 32.69 7.90 -6.25
C HIS A 169 31.84 9.08 -6.79
N ALA A 170 32.47 10.16 -7.25
CA ALA A 170 31.76 11.31 -7.82
C ALA A 170 30.97 10.95 -9.11
N VAL A 171 31.28 9.82 -9.75
CA VAL A 171 30.53 9.26 -10.89
C VAL A 171 29.03 9.07 -10.58
N GLU A 172 28.68 8.82 -9.32
CA GLU A 172 27.27 8.67 -8.93
C GLU A 172 26.50 10.00 -9.02
N ALA A 173 27.17 11.13 -8.83
CA ALA A 173 26.59 12.47 -8.95
C ALA A 173 26.72 13.06 -10.36
N ASN A 174 27.76 12.71 -11.12
CA ASN A 174 27.97 13.23 -12.47
C ASN A 174 28.42 12.13 -13.45
N SER A 175 27.51 11.72 -14.34
CA SER A 175 27.77 10.67 -15.34
C SER A 175 28.82 11.05 -16.39
N LEU A 176 29.12 12.34 -16.56
CA LEU A 176 30.15 12.84 -17.47
C LEU A 176 31.55 12.39 -17.05
N ILE A 177 31.75 12.14 -15.76
CA ILE A 177 33.01 11.61 -15.23
C ILE A 177 33.28 10.22 -15.81
N VAL A 178 32.25 9.39 -16.06
CA VAL A 178 32.43 8.07 -16.68
C VAL A 178 33.07 8.21 -18.06
N MET A 179 32.60 9.16 -18.87
CA MET A 179 33.15 9.39 -20.21
C MET A 179 34.62 9.80 -20.16
N SER A 180 34.99 10.69 -19.23
CA SER A 180 36.38 11.08 -19.00
C SER A 180 37.26 9.88 -18.60
N LEU A 181 36.78 9.04 -17.69
CA LEU A 181 37.50 7.83 -17.27
C LEU A 181 37.66 6.84 -18.42
N VAL A 182 36.61 6.63 -19.23
CA VAL A 182 36.66 5.76 -20.42
C VAL A 182 37.67 6.27 -21.44
N LEU A 183 37.70 7.57 -21.72
CA LEU A 183 38.69 8.18 -22.62
C LEU A 183 40.12 8.03 -22.08
N LYS A 184 40.35 8.27 -20.78
CA LYS A 184 41.66 8.09 -20.14
C LYS A 184 42.14 6.65 -20.20
N ALA A 185 41.25 5.68 -20.02
CA ALA A 185 41.58 4.27 -20.15
C ALA A 185 41.85 3.87 -21.61
N ALA A 186 41.04 4.36 -22.56
CA ALA A 186 41.22 4.12 -23.98
C ALA A 186 42.53 4.71 -24.52
N ALA A 187 42.99 5.86 -24.00
CA ALA A 187 44.26 6.47 -24.39
C ALA A 187 45.48 5.58 -24.08
N LYS A 188 45.36 4.68 -23.08
CA LYS A 188 46.40 3.69 -22.77
C LYS A 188 46.38 2.47 -23.71
N LEU A 189 45.33 2.30 -24.52
CA LEU A 189 45.12 1.19 -25.45
C LEU A 189 45.32 1.63 -26.91
N SER A 190 46.37 2.43 -27.16
CA SER A 190 46.62 3.04 -28.46
C SER A 190 46.90 2.03 -29.59
N ASP A 191 47.24 0.79 -29.23
CA ASP A 191 47.42 -0.35 -30.13
C ASP A 191 46.09 -0.97 -30.61
N VAL A 192 45.02 -0.85 -29.82
CA VAL A 192 43.70 -1.45 -30.11
C VAL A 192 42.69 -0.41 -30.59
N VAL A 193 42.67 0.76 -29.95
CA VAL A 193 41.63 1.79 -30.11
C VAL A 193 42.25 3.11 -30.57
N MET A 194 41.57 3.77 -31.49
CA MET A 194 41.81 5.15 -31.91
C MET A 194 40.78 6.06 -31.24
N ILE A 195 41.28 7.14 -30.62
CA ILE A 195 40.47 8.26 -30.19
C ILE A 195 40.44 9.24 -31.36
N SER A 196 39.25 9.71 -31.74
CA SER A 196 39.13 10.79 -32.72
C SER A 196 39.34 12.10 -31.96
N ASP A 197 40.42 12.83 -32.25
CA ASP A 197 40.88 13.97 -31.44
C ASP A 197 39.83 15.12 -31.31
N GLU A 198 38.86 15.19 -32.23
CA GLU A 198 37.76 16.16 -32.20
C GLU A 198 36.38 15.55 -31.88
N GLN A 199 36.24 14.21 -31.86
CA GLN A 199 34.96 13.52 -31.67
C GLN A 199 35.05 12.59 -30.45
N PHE A 200 34.13 12.73 -29.47
CA PHE A 200 34.05 11.85 -28.29
C PHE A 200 33.56 10.44 -28.64
N SER A 201 34.30 9.77 -29.51
CA SER A 201 34.01 8.46 -30.05
C SER A 201 35.28 7.63 -30.08
N LEU A 202 35.10 6.33 -29.91
CA LEU A 202 36.16 5.35 -29.97
C LEU A 202 35.98 4.53 -31.24
N LYS A 203 37.08 4.32 -31.96
CA LYS A 203 37.12 3.51 -33.17
C LYS A 203 38.18 2.41 -33.03
N ARG A 204 37.92 1.24 -33.59
CA ARG A 204 38.94 0.19 -33.64
C ARG A 204 40.09 0.63 -34.57
N ARG A 205 41.35 0.42 -34.15
CA ARG A 205 42.52 0.78 -34.96
C ARG A 205 42.62 -0.05 -36.24
N ASN A 206 42.45 -1.36 -36.12
CA ASN A 206 42.44 -2.29 -37.25
C ASN A 206 40.99 -2.64 -37.63
N PRO A 207 40.65 -2.72 -38.92
CA PRO A 207 39.31 -3.11 -39.35
C PRO A 207 38.97 -4.54 -38.90
N TYR A 208 37.68 -4.82 -38.74
CA TYR A 208 37.22 -6.19 -38.50
C TYR A 208 37.51 -7.08 -39.72
N PRO A 209 37.83 -8.38 -39.52
CA PRO A 209 37.92 -9.35 -40.60
C PRO A 209 36.68 -9.35 -41.48
N LEU A 210 36.85 -9.50 -42.79
CA LEU A 210 35.77 -9.41 -43.79
C LEU A 210 34.69 -10.48 -43.56
N GLU A 211 35.07 -11.64 -43.03
CA GLU A 211 34.15 -12.74 -42.73
C GLU A 211 33.14 -12.35 -41.64
N ILE A 212 33.58 -11.56 -40.65
CA ILE A 212 32.74 -11.08 -39.55
C ILE A 212 31.83 -9.94 -40.03
N LEU A 213 32.32 -9.08 -40.93
CA LEU A 213 31.49 -8.01 -41.50
C LEU A 213 30.43 -8.57 -42.45
N ALA A 214 30.74 -9.63 -43.21
CA ALA A 214 29.80 -10.30 -44.10
C ALA A 214 28.64 -10.97 -43.34
N SER A 215 28.90 -11.56 -42.17
CA SER A 215 27.82 -12.14 -41.34
C SER A 215 26.85 -11.09 -40.80
N ILE A 216 27.34 -9.89 -40.48
CA ILE A 216 26.54 -8.76 -39.97
C ILE A 216 25.72 -8.08 -41.08
N ASN A 217 26.23 -8.02 -42.30
CA ASN A 217 25.54 -7.41 -43.43
C ASN A 217 24.44 -8.31 -44.02
N ASN A 218 24.49 -9.62 -43.76
CA ASN A 218 23.47 -10.59 -44.17
C ASN A 218 22.29 -10.69 -43.20
N GLU A 219 22.29 -9.97 -42.07
CA GLU A 219 21.11 -9.91 -41.19
C GLU A 219 20.02 -9.04 -41.85
N PRO A 220 18.84 -9.60 -42.13
CA PRO A 220 17.73 -8.81 -42.68
C PRO A 220 17.30 -7.77 -41.65
N SER A 221 17.44 -6.48 -41.97
CA SER A 221 16.75 -5.45 -41.20
C SER A 221 15.25 -5.58 -41.50
N LEU A 222 14.49 -6.08 -40.53
CA LEU A 222 13.02 -6.23 -40.63
C LEU A 222 12.28 -4.89 -40.54
N SER A 223 13.01 -3.79 -40.35
CA SER A 223 12.46 -2.52 -39.91
C SER A 223 12.39 -1.51 -41.06
N GLU A 224 11.19 -1.21 -41.53
CA GLU A 224 10.93 0.03 -42.29
C GLU A 224 11.33 1.26 -41.44
N SER A 225 11.61 2.39 -42.10
CA SER A 225 11.81 3.68 -41.43
C SER A 225 10.49 4.15 -40.83
N VAL A 226 10.23 3.75 -39.60
CA VAL A 226 9.01 4.16 -38.88
C VAL A 226 9.32 5.42 -38.06
N PRO A 227 8.58 6.52 -38.28
CA PRO A 227 8.69 7.72 -37.44
C PRO A 227 8.39 7.41 -35.97
N VAL A 228 9.10 8.06 -35.06
CA VAL A 228 8.90 7.90 -33.61
C VAL A 228 8.62 9.26 -32.99
N GLU A 229 7.49 9.39 -32.30
CA GLU A 229 7.19 10.58 -31.52
C GLU A 229 8.07 10.64 -30.27
N VAL A 230 8.73 11.78 -30.06
CA VAL A 230 9.60 12.09 -28.92
C VAL A 230 9.30 13.50 -28.41
N ILE A 231 9.86 13.87 -27.26
CA ILE A 231 9.63 15.17 -26.65
C ILE A 231 10.88 16.03 -26.69
N ARG A 232 10.77 17.24 -27.21
CA ARG A 232 11.83 18.26 -27.13
C ARG A 232 11.60 19.11 -25.88
N ILE A 233 12.65 19.24 -25.07
CA ILE A 233 12.69 20.02 -23.84
C ILE A 233 13.64 21.20 -24.07
N PRO A 234 13.13 22.40 -24.37
CA PRO A 234 13.99 23.56 -24.57
C PRO A 234 14.73 23.99 -23.30
N ASP A 235 15.91 24.57 -23.45
CA ASP A 235 16.71 25.11 -22.33
C ASP A 235 16.02 26.25 -21.58
N SER A 236 15.31 27.11 -22.30
CA SER A 236 14.60 28.26 -21.75
C SER A 236 13.23 27.87 -21.21
N VAL A 237 12.98 28.16 -19.93
CA VAL A 237 11.68 27.97 -19.25
C VAL A 237 10.53 28.75 -19.92
N GLY A 238 10.85 29.80 -20.71
CA GLY A 238 9.86 30.57 -21.47
C GLY A 238 9.33 29.87 -22.72
N LYS A 239 10.05 28.87 -23.25
CA LYS A 239 9.62 28.08 -24.41
C LYS A 239 8.84 26.85 -23.96
N ALA A 240 7.71 26.57 -24.61
CA ALA A 240 6.89 25.39 -24.34
C ALA A 240 7.63 24.09 -24.71
N VAL A 241 7.27 23.00 -24.03
CA VAL A 241 7.71 21.64 -24.37
C VAL A 241 6.81 21.16 -25.50
N ASP A 242 7.39 20.58 -26.55
CA ASP A 242 6.70 20.17 -27.77
C ASP A 242 7.04 18.73 -28.19
N SER A 243 6.09 18.11 -28.89
CA SER A 243 6.31 16.82 -29.55
C SER A 243 7.09 17.02 -30.85
N LEU A 244 8.06 16.14 -31.09
CA LEU A 244 8.89 16.06 -32.29
C LEU A 244 8.80 14.65 -32.85
N THR A 245 8.81 14.50 -34.18
CA THR A 245 8.86 13.18 -34.82
C THR A 245 10.27 12.91 -35.33
N LEU A 246 10.88 11.80 -34.90
CA LEU A 246 12.18 11.34 -35.37
C LEU A 246 12.03 10.32 -36.49
N ASP A 247 12.51 10.67 -37.68
CA ASP A 247 12.61 9.75 -38.81
C ASP A 247 13.94 9.00 -38.77
N ILE A 248 13.93 7.81 -38.18
CA ILE A 248 15.14 6.98 -38.05
C ILE A 248 15.24 6.03 -39.26
N PRO A 249 16.26 6.18 -40.12
CA PRO A 249 16.45 5.29 -41.26
C PRO A 249 16.74 3.86 -40.80
N ALA A 250 16.30 2.84 -41.56
CA ALA A 250 16.51 1.42 -41.24
C ALA A 250 17.98 1.05 -40.97
N ASN A 251 18.90 1.68 -41.71
CA ASN A 251 20.35 1.49 -41.58
C ASN A 251 21.05 2.69 -40.91
N GLY A 252 20.28 3.69 -40.46
CA GLY A 252 20.79 4.89 -39.84
C GLY A 252 21.14 4.67 -38.38
N TYR A 253 22.18 5.34 -37.88
CA TYR A 253 22.48 5.33 -36.46
C TYR A 253 21.59 6.34 -35.74
N TYR A 254 20.70 5.86 -34.87
CA TYR A 254 19.65 6.70 -34.29
C TYR A 254 20.17 7.93 -33.50
N ILE A 255 21.36 7.83 -32.91
CA ILE A 255 21.95 8.97 -32.19
C ILE A 255 22.39 10.08 -33.15
N ASP A 256 22.72 9.77 -34.42
CA ASP A 256 23.01 10.81 -35.42
C ASP A 256 21.76 11.59 -35.82
N VAL A 257 20.59 10.92 -35.82
CA VAL A 257 19.30 11.59 -36.04
C VAL A 257 19.01 12.54 -34.89
N ILE A 258 19.20 12.08 -33.65
CA ILE A 258 19.06 12.91 -32.44
C ILE A 258 20.07 14.08 -32.44
N ALA A 259 21.32 13.85 -32.85
CA ALA A 259 22.35 14.87 -32.95
C ALA A 259 21.93 16.02 -33.87
N ARG A 260 21.36 15.69 -35.03
CA ARG A 260 20.85 16.65 -36.01
C ARG A 260 19.74 17.52 -35.41
N GLU A 261 18.79 16.90 -34.71
CA GLU A 261 17.69 17.62 -34.06
C GLU A 261 18.16 18.52 -32.89
N LEU A 262 19.22 18.12 -32.20
CA LEU A 262 19.89 18.93 -31.17
C LEU A 262 20.81 20.02 -31.75
N GLY A 263 21.01 20.06 -33.07
CA GLY A 263 21.88 21.03 -33.73
C GLY A 263 23.39 20.82 -33.46
N VAL A 264 23.80 19.59 -33.14
CA VAL A 264 25.23 19.22 -32.97
C VAL A 264 25.74 18.42 -34.15
N GLU A 265 27.06 18.41 -34.35
CA GLU A 265 27.71 17.86 -35.56
C GLU A 265 27.41 16.38 -35.79
N ASP A 266 27.57 15.54 -34.76
CA ASP A 266 27.37 14.09 -34.85
C ASP A 266 27.10 13.45 -33.48
N ALA A 267 26.78 12.16 -33.47
CA ALA A 267 26.46 11.39 -32.26
C ALA A 267 27.54 11.41 -31.16
N SER A 268 28.80 11.72 -31.47
CA SER A 268 29.86 11.86 -30.47
C SER A 268 29.63 13.08 -29.56
N LYS A 269 28.90 14.09 -30.03
CA LYS A 269 28.56 15.29 -29.26
C LYS A 269 27.23 15.14 -28.51
N VAL A 270 26.67 13.94 -28.42
CA VAL A 270 25.42 13.67 -27.70
C VAL A 270 25.69 12.92 -26.40
N LEU A 271 25.22 13.51 -25.30
CA LEU A 271 25.15 12.89 -23.98
C LEU A 271 23.85 12.11 -23.83
N ILE A 272 23.91 11.05 -23.02
CA ILE A 272 22.78 10.17 -22.75
C ILE A 272 22.61 10.13 -21.24
N SER A 273 21.42 10.46 -20.75
CA SER A 273 21.11 10.38 -19.32
C SER A 273 20.98 8.92 -18.86
N ARG A 274 20.87 8.76 -17.55
CA ARG A 274 20.35 7.50 -16.97
C ARG A 274 18.90 7.28 -17.42
N VAL A 275 18.45 6.05 -17.28
CA VAL A 275 17.05 5.67 -17.52
C VAL A 275 16.12 6.48 -16.61
N ILE A 276 15.01 6.97 -17.17
CA ILE A 276 14.01 7.77 -16.48
C ILE A 276 12.71 6.98 -16.35
N GLY A 277 12.11 7.02 -15.16
CA GLY A 277 10.86 6.34 -14.84
C GLY A 277 11.07 4.94 -14.25
N LYS A 278 10.21 3.98 -14.64
CA LYS A 278 10.32 2.59 -14.17
C LYS A 278 11.57 1.93 -14.74
N ALA A 279 12.18 0.99 -14.02
CA ALA A 279 13.36 0.25 -14.52
C ALA A 279 13.10 -0.54 -15.82
N SER A 280 11.84 -0.77 -16.18
CA SER A 280 11.42 -1.39 -17.44
C SER A 280 11.23 -0.40 -18.60
N SER A 281 11.14 0.90 -18.31
CA SER A 281 11.11 1.95 -19.31
C SER A 281 12.55 2.15 -19.82
N GLU A 282 12.77 2.21 -21.13
CA GLU A 282 14.08 2.51 -21.72
C GLU A 282 14.21 4.02 -22.05
N MET A 283 13.31 4.86 -21.52
CA MET A 283 13.30 6.31 -21.71
C MET A 283 14.57 6.98 -21.18
N ARG A 284 15.18 7.83 -21.99
CA ARG A 284 16.38 8.60 -21.67
C ARG A 284 16.28 10.01 -22.23
N ILE A 285 17.02 10.93 -21.63
CA ILE A 285 17.24 12.28 -22.15
C ILE A 285 18.56 12.30 -22.91
N TYR A 286 18.51 12.88 -24.10
CA TYR A 286 19.65 13.14 -24.97
C TYR A 286 19.92 14.64 -25.00
N SER A 287 21.16 15.07 -24.83
CA SER A 287 21.52 16.50 -24.80
C SER A 287 22.91 16.74 -25.42
N PRO A 288 23.23 17.98 -25.84
CA PRO A 288 24.57 18.34 -26.30
C PRO A 288 25.64 18.10 -25.23
N ALA A 289 26.79 17.57 -25.65
CA ALA A 289 27.97 17.43 -24.81
C ALA A 289 28.70 18.78 -24.66
N PRO A 290 29.13 19.16 -23.44
CA PRO A 290 29.93 20.38 -23.24
C PRO A 290 31.24 20.31 -24.03
N LYS A 291 31.58 21.39 -24.75
CA LYS A 291 32.85 21.50 -25.47
C LYS A 291 34.07 21.43 -24.55
N GLN A 292 33.95 21.92 -23.30
CA GLN A 292 35.01 21.96 -22.29
C GLN A 292 35.23 20.65 -21.52
N LEU A 293 34.54 19.56 -21.86
CA LEU A 293 34.69 18.31 -21.10
C LEU A 293 36.05 17.60 -21.30
N LEU A 294 37.00 18.24 -21.98
CA LEU A 294 38.25 17.65 -22.44
C LEU A 294 39.39 18.64 -22.23
N PHE A 295 40.46 18.16 -21.59
CA PHE A 295 41.81 18.74 -21.49
C PHE A 295 42.19 19.59 -20.27
N ASP A 296 41.35 19.77 -19.24
CA ASP A 296 41.90 20.18 -17.95
C ASP A 296 42.67 19.00 -17.32
N ASP A 297 43.99 19.18 -17.30
CA ASP A 297 45.09 18.30 -16.88
C ASP A 297 44.76 16.85 -16.50
N LEU A 298 45.33 15.93 -17.27
CA LEU A 298 45.33 14.48 -17.05
C LEU A 298 46.01 14.03 -15.73
N SER A 299 46.33 14.95 -14.81
CA SER A 299 47.15 14.72 -13.62
C SER A 299 46.45 14.88 -12.26
N GLU A 300 45.38 15.68 -12.06
CA GLU A 300 44.65 15.72 -10.77
C GLU A 300 43.19 16.21 -10.85
N PRO A 301 42.23 15.63 -10.08
CA PRO A 301 40.85 16.09 -10.05
C PRO A 301 40.70 17.29 -9.08
N LYS A 302 40.84 18.52 -9.59
CA LYS A 302 40.42 19.72 -8.83
C LYS A 302 38.90 19.88 -8.93
N VAL A 303 38.19 19.28 -7.98
CA VAL A 303 36.80 19.63 -7.68
C VAL A 303 36.81 21.01 -7.01
N LYS A 304 36.72 22.10 -7.79
CA LYS A 304 36.20 23.43 -7.40
C LYS A 304 36.47 24.47 -8.50
N GLN A 305 35.47 24.68 -9.35
CA GLN A 305 34.89 25.98 -9.75
C GLN A 305 34.13 25.74 -11.06
N ALA A 306 32.88 26.18 -11.11
CA ALA A 306 32.06 26.19 -12.31
C ALA A 306 32.76 27.04 -13.38
N GLY A 307 33.54 26.40 -14.25
CA GLY A 307 33.95 26.99 -15.52
C GLY A 307 32.71 27.24 -16.34
N HIS A 308 32.67 28.39 -17.02
CA HIS A 308 31.55 28.81 -17.86
C HIS A 308 31.19 27.74 -18.91
N PHE A 309 30.18 26.93 -18.62
CA PHE A 309 29.57 26.03 -19.59
C PHE A 309 28.95 26.88 -20.72
N GLU A 310 29.30 26.58 -21.96
CA GLU A 310 28.71 27.23 -23.14
C GLU A 310 27.32 26.60 -23.38
N GLY A 311 26.29 27.15 -22.73
CA GLY A 311 24.90 26.71 -22.80
C GLY A 311 24.13 27.02 -21.51
N LEU A 312 22.84 27.37 -21.62
CA LEU A 312 21.99 27.59 -20.44
C LEU A 312 21.67 26.25 -19.77
N LEU A 313 21.61 26.25 -18.43
CA LEU A 313 21.14 25.09 -17.67
C LEU A 313 19.67 24.83 -18.04
N ASN A 314 19.38 23.62 -18.48
CA ASN A 314 18.02 23.19 -18.77
C ASN A 314 17.41 22.61 -17.50
N ASP A 315 16.76 23.46 -16.72
CA ASP A 315 16.18 23.11 -15.42
C ASP A 315 15.21 21.91 -15.52
N ARG A 316 14.37 21.89 -16.57
CA ARG A 316 13.37 20.84 -16.79
C ARG A 316 14.02 19.49 -17.06
N ALA A 317 14.97 19.44 -17.99
CA ALA A 317 15.69 18.21 -18.30
C ALA A 317 16.52 17.72 -17.10
N SER A 318 17.18 18.66 -16.41
CA SER A 318 18.01 18.38 -15.24
C SER A 318 17.18 17.79 -14.09
N TYR A 319 15.97 18.31 -13.87
CA TYR A 319 15.04 17.85 -12.86
C TYR A 319 14.59 16.39 -13.07
N PHE A 320 14.37 15.98 -14.32
CA PHE A 320 14.06 14.57 -14.63
C PHE A 320 15.27 13.66 -14.48
N ALA A 321 16.41 14.07 -15.03
CA ALA A 321 17.62 13.25 -15.04
C ALA A 321 18.30 13.13 -13.67
N GLY A 322 18.04 14.06 -12.74
CA GLY A 322 18.73 14.13 -11.45
C GLY A 322 20.20 14.50 -11.57
N GLN A 323 20.59 15.13 -12.68
CA GLN A 323 21.93 15.62 -12.98
C GLN A 323 21.82 16.88 -13.85
N GLU A 324 22.84 17.73 -13.85
CA GLU A 324 22.86 18.95 -14.67
C GLU A 324 22.88 18.61 -16.16
N ILE A 325 21.93 19.18 -16.91
CA ILE A 325 21.79 19.07 -18.37
C ILE A 325 21.79 20.48 -18.94
N TYR A 326 22.57 20.70 -19.99
CA TYR A 326 22.73 22.01 -20.64
C TYR A 326 22.18 21.98 -22.07
N GLY A 327 21.62 23.11 -22.50
CA GLY A 327 21.04 23.27 -23.83
C GLY A 327 19.72 22.52 -24.01
N ASP A 328 19.20 22.55 -25.24
CA ASP A 328 18.00 21.80 -25.60
C ASP A 328 18.24 20.30 -25.41
N ALA A 329 17.19 19.58 -25.04
CA ALA A 329 17.27 18.14 -24.79
C ALA A 329 16.10 17.40 -25.46
N ILE A 330 16.30 16.12 -25.77
CA ILE A 330 15.28 15.24 -26.35
C ILE A 330 15.03 14.10 -25.39
N LEU A 331 13.79 13.93 -24.94
CA LEU A 331 13.32 12.77 -24.18
C LEU A 331 12.76 11.75 -25.16
N ALA A 332 13.36 10.56 -25.23
CA ALA A 332 12.97 9.51 -26.16
C ALA A 332 13.08 8.11 -25.55
N ASN A 333 12.20 7.20 -25.99
CA ASN A 333 12.25 5.77 -25.66
C ASN A 333 12.78 4.96 -26.84
N VAL A 334 14.07 5.18 -27.16
CA VAL A 334 14.75 4.59 -28.31
C VAL A 334 16.09 4.03 -27.86
N GLY A 335 16.42 2.80 -28.29
CA GLY A 335 17.70 2.18 -28.00
C GLY A 335 17.77 0.70 -28.37
N TYR A 336 18.95 0.10 -28.24
CA TYR A 336 19.11 -1.34 -28.40
C TYR A 336 18.86 -2.04 -27.06
N THR A 337 18.11 -3.13 -27.07
CA THR A 337 17.73 -3.86 -25.84
C THR A 337 18.21 -5.29 -25.90
N TRP A 338 18.28 -5.95 -24.75
CA TRP A 338 18.59 -7.38 -24.67
C TRP A 338 17.55 -8.27 -25.37
N ARG A 339 16.31 -7.78 -25.53
CA ARG A 339 15.21 -8.52 -26.17
C ARG A 339 15.26 -8.42 -27.70
N SER A 340 15.87 -7.36 -28.21
CA SER A 340 16.00 -7.06 -29.63
C SER A 340 17.43 -6.56 -29.91
N PRO A 341 18.41 -7.48 -30.01
CA PRO A 341 19.80 -7.11 -30.20
C PRO A 341 20.09 -6.66 -31.64
N THR A 342 19.22 -6.98 -32.60
CA THR A 342 19.39 -6.67 -34.04
C THR A 342 18.53 -5.50 -34.47
N ASP A 343 17.31 -5.39 -33.94
CA ASP A 343 16.38 -4.30 -34.27
C ASP A 343 16.38 -3.21 -33.18
N LEU A 344 16.26 -1.95 -33.64
CA LEU A 344 16.15 -0.80 -32.76
C LEU A 344 14.79 -0.79 -32.06
N PHE A 345 14.79 -0.86 -30.73
CA PHE A 345 13.57 -0.67 -29.94
C PHE A 345 13.16 0.81 -29.97
N ARG A 346 11.87 1.05 -30.16
CA ARG A 346 11.26 2.38 -30.23
C ARG A 346 9.83 2.31 -29.71
N GLU A 347 9.47 3.28 -28.90
CA GLU A 347 8.11 3.48 -28.39
C GLU A 347 7.83 4.99 -28.39
N ALA A 348 6.64 5.37 -28.86
CA ALA A 348 6.22 6.76 -28.90
C ALA A 348 6.16 7.35 -27.48
N VAL A 349 6.72 8.54 -27.30
CA VAL A 349 6.63 9.31 -26.05
C VAL A 349 5.71 10.50 -26.30
N PRO A 350 4.39 10.37 -26.09
CA PRO A 350 3.46 11.47 -26.30
C PRO A 350 3.65 12.55 -25.25
N LEU A 351 3.21 13.78 -25.55
CA LEU A 351 3.36 14.93 -24.65
C LEU A 351 2.71 14.68 -23.27
N ARG A 352 1.57 13.97 -23.24
CA ARG A 352 0.94 13.48 -22.01
C ARG A 352 1.90 12.72 -21.09
N SER A 353 2.79 11.89 -21.63
CA SER A 353 3.75 11.10 -20.85
C SER A 353 4.76 11.99 -20.13
N TYR A 354 5.23 13.06 -20.78
CA TYR A 354 6.10 14.06 -20.16
C TYR A 354 5.43 14.71 -18.94
N TYR A 355 4.17 15.15 -19.08
CA TYR A 355 3.44 15.78 -17.98
C TYR A 355 3.07 14.79 -16.87
N ARG A 356 2.72 13.53 -17.20
CA ARG A 356 2.55 12.48 -16.18
C ARG A 356 3.85 12.24 -15.40
N MET A 357 5.01 12.27 -16.06
CA MET A 357 6.30 12.16 -15.38
C MET A 357 6.55 13.35 -14.43
N LEU A 358 6.12 14.55 -14.82
CA LEU A 358 6.22 15.74 -13.99
C LEU A 358 5.34 15.64 -12.74
N VAL A 359 4.06 15.32 -12.93
CA VAL A 359 3.10 15.12 -11.84
C VAL A 359 3.55 14.00 -10.89
N ASN A 360 4.16 12.93 -11.42
CA ASN A 360 4.70 11.82 -10.63
C ASN A 360 5.92 12.19 -9.75
N LYS A 361 6.43 13.43 -9.82
CA LYS A 361 7.44 13.95 -8.87
C LYS A 361 6.80 14.55 -7.62
N ILE A 362 5.49 14.77 -7.61
CA ILE A 362 4.74 15.38 -6.51
C ILE A 362 4.04 14.27 -5.71
N PRO A 363 4.03 14.31 -4.36
CA PRO A 363 3.33 13.31 -3.54
C PRO A 363 1.86 13.08 -3.92
N SER A 364 1.07 14.15 -4.07
CA SER A 364 -0.33 14.08 -4.53
C SER A 364 -0.46 13.48 -5.93
N GLY A 365 0.40 13.93 -6.85
CA GLY A 365 0.45 13.44 -8.22
C GLY A 365 0.75 11.94 -8.33
N ILE A 366 1.65 11.39 -7.50
CA ILE A 366 1.90 9.95 -7.44
C ILE A 366 0.64 9.20 -7.02
N TYR A 367 -0.08 9.70 -6.01
CA TYR A 367 -1.33 9.08 -5.55
C TYR A 367 -2.42 9.12 -6.63
N GLN A 368 -2.62 10.29 -7.24
CA GLN A 368 -3.56 10.53 -8.34
C GLN A 368 -3.31 9.63 -9.57
N ILE A 369 -2.05 9.53 -10.01
CA ILE A 369 -1.65 8.60 -11.08
C ILE A 369 -1.92 7.14 -10.68
N SER A 370 -1.74 6.79 -9.40
CA SER A 370 -2.04 5.43 -8.92
C SER A 370 -3.54 5.10 -8.89
N ARG A 371 -4.39 6.13 -8.86
CA ARG A 371 -5.85 6.03 -8.96
C ARG A 371 -6.34 6.05 -10.41
N ASP A 372 -5.44 6.35 -11.36
CA ASP A 372 -5.74 6.74 -12.73
C ASP A 372 -6.83 7.83 -12.84
N ALA A 373 -6.82 8.73 -11.86
CA ALA A 373 -7.77 9.82 -11.70
C ALA A 373 -7.01 11.08 -11.26
N ILE A 374 -6.40 11.75 -12.23
CA ILE A 374 -5.53 12.91 -12.00
C ILE A 374 -6.35 14.13 -11.61
N LEU A 375 -7.51 14.30 -12.24
CA LEU A 375 -8.37 15.47 -12.01
C LEU A 375 -9.44 15.22 -10.95
N ALA A 376 -9.86 13.97 -10.71
CA ALA A 376 -10.86 13.69 -9.68
C ALA A 376 -10.29 13.37 -8.29
N ALA A 377 -9.22 12.57 -8.20
CA ALA A 377 -8.70 12.12 -6.91
C ALA A 377 -7.82 13.18 -6.23
N LYS A 378 -7.76 13.11 -4.89
CA LYS A 378 -6.86 13.90 -4.05
C LYS A 378 -6.18 12.99 -3.04
N LEU A 379 -4.95 13.32 -2.63
CA LEU A 379 -4.26 12.58 -1.57
C LEU A 379 -5.07 12.74 -0.25
N PRO A 380 -5.62 11.66 0.32
CA PRO A 380 -6.51 11.77 1.48
C PRO A 380 -5.80 12.35 2.70
N LEU A 381 -6.56 13.04 3.56
CA LEU A 381 -6.02 13.66 4.78
C LEU A 381 -5.58 12.64 5.82
N SER A 382 -6.30 11.54 5.92
CA SER A 382 -6.08 10.53 6.97
C SER A 382 -6.13 9.10 6.42
N TYR A 383 -5.38 8.21 7.06
CA TYR A 383 -5.45 6.79 6.78
C TYR A 383 -6.41 6.13 7.78
N THR A 384 -7.63 5.81 7.34
CA THR A 384 -8.69 5.29 8.21
C THR A 384 -8.55 3.79 8.45
N THR A 385 -8.70 2.97 7.41
CA THR A 385 -8.46 1.53 7.43
C THR A 385 -7.91 1.06 6.09
N LYS A 386 -7.34 -0.15 6.10
CA LYS A 386 -6.97 -0.85 4.87
C LYS A 386 -8.16 -1.09 3.94
N SER A 387 -9.37 -1.32 4.47
CA SER A 387 -10.56 -1.62 3.66
C SER A 387 -11.17 -0.38 3.00
N ASN A 388 -10.99 0.80 3.61
CA ASN A 388 -11.52 2.06 3.06
C ASN A 388 -10.51 2.76 2.15
N TRP A 389 -9.21 2.56 2.39
CA TRP A 389 -8.19 3.14 1.54
C TRP A 389 -8.32 2.65 0.09
N ARG A 390 -8.12 3.57 -0.86
CA ARG A 390 -8.15 3.31 -2.29
C ARG A 390 -6.88 3.86 -2.94
N GLY A 391 -6.42 3.25 -4.03
CA GLY A 391 -5.15 3.57 -4.68
C GLY A 391 -3.94 2.97 -3.95
N SER A 392 -2.74 3.46 -4.30
CA SER A 392 -1.51 3.01 -3.64
C SER A 392 -1.47 3.43 -2.18
N PHE A 393 -0.99 2.54 -1.30
CA PHE A 393 -0.85 2.83 0.12
C PHE A 393 0.17 3.94 0.37
N PRO A 394 0.02 4.77 1.42
CA PRO A 394 0.94 5.86 1.72
C PRO A 394 2.42 5.45 1.75
N ARG A 395 2.74 4.28 2.31
CA ARG A 395 4.09 3.72 2.29
C ARG A 395 4.65 3.56 0.87
N ASP A 396 3.84 3.05 -0.04
CA ASP A 396 4.26 2.74 -1.40
C ASP A 396 4.38 4.02 -2.25
N VAL A 397 3.51 5.00 -2.00
CA VAL A 397 3.63 6.36 -2.54
C VAL A 397 4.94 7.01 -2.06
N LEU A 398 5.27 6.90 -0.78
CA LEU A 398 6.53 7.43 -0.22
C LEU A 398 7.77 6.74 -0.80
N CYS A 399 7.75 5.42 -0.95
CA CYS A 399 8.82 4.68 -1.62
C CYS A 399 9.00 5.14 -3.07
N THR A 400 7.89 5.37 -3.79
CA THR A 400 7.90 5.83 -5.18
C THR A 400 8.46 7.26 -5.28
N PHE A 401 8.03 8.15 -4.38
CA PHE A 401 8.56 9.50 -4.25
C PHE A 401 10.09 9.48 -4.08
N CYS A 402 10.61 8.71 -3.12
CA CYS A 402 12.04 8.58 -2.89
C CYS A 402 12.79 8.09 -4.14
N ARG A 403 12.25 7.13 -4.88
CA ARG A 403 12.87 6.63 -6.12
C ARG A 403 12.89 7.70 -7.22
N ASN A 404 11.79 8.41 -7.42
CA ASN A 404 11.66 9.45 -8.44
C ASN A 404 12.61 10.63 -8.20
N HIS A 405 12.96 10.89 -6.93
CA HIS A 405 13.92 11.93 -6.53
C HIS A 405 15.33 11.41 -6.24
N HIS A 406 15.65 10.18 -6.66
CA HIS A 406 16.96 9.57 -6.46
C HIS A 406 17.44 9.54 -4.99
N LEU A 407 16.52 9.36 -4.05
CA LEU A 407 16.82 9.17 -2.63
C LEU A 407 17.06 7.68 -2.29
N SER A 408 17.50 7.40 -1.06
CA SER A 408 17.51 6.03 -0.53
C SER A 408 16.08 5.58 -0.20
N GLU A 409 15.83 4.27 -0.20
CA GLU A 409 14.52 3.78 0.26
C GLU A 409 14.27 4.19 1.72
N PRO A 410 13.03 4.58 2.06
CA PRO A 410 12.68 5.00 3.42
C PRO A 410 12.87 3.84 4.41
N VAL A 411 13.43 4.15 5.57
CA VAL A 411 13.67 3.20 6.65
C VAL A 411 12.54 3.31 7.67
N PHE A 412 11.84 2.20 7.90
CA PHE A 412 10.73 2.10 8.84
C PHE A 412 11.17 1.35 10.10
N SER A 413 10.97 1.95 11.28
CA SER A 413 11.30 1.35 12.57
C SER A 413 10.04 1.28 13.43
N THR A 414 9.48 0.09 13.61
CA THR A 414 8.26 -0.11 14.41
C THR A 414 8.60 -0.59 15.82
N GLN A 415 8.12 0.10 16.84
CA GLN A 415 8.29 -0.24 18.25
C GLN A 415 6.95 -0.69 18.86
N ASN A 416 6.98 -1.66 19.76
CA ASN A 416 5.81 -2.09 20.53
C ASN A 416 5.87 -1.49 21.93
N THR A 417 4.92 -0.62 22.23
CA THR A 417 4.76 0.01 23.54
C THR A 417 3.86 -0.89 24.38
N ILE A 418 4.45 -1.85 25.07
CA ILE A 418 3.74 -2.59 26.13
C ILE A 418 3.72 -1.66 27.35
N LEU A 419 2.54 -1.24 27.79
CA LEU A 419 2.35 -0.59 29.08
C LEU A 419 2.75 -1.59 30.18
N LEU A 420 3.96 -1.45 30.72
CA LEU A 420 4.21 -1.91 32.09
C LEU A 420 3.49 -0.91 32.99
N ASP A 421 2.38 -1.33 33.59
CA ASP A 421 1.77 -0.60 34.70
C ASP A 421 2.82 -0.39 35.79
N SER A 422 3.10 0.88 36.04
CA SER A 422 4.00 1.34 37.10
C SER A 422 3.24 1.46 38.41
N SER A 423 3.52 0.60 39.39
CA SER A 423 3.55 1.01 40.80
C SER A 423 4.30 0.00 41.66
N LEU A 424 5.50 0.37 42.13
CA LEU A 424 5.93 0.32 43.53
C LEU A 424 7.38 0.85 43.62
N ASP A 425 7.53 1.90 44.42
CA ASP A 425 8.74 2.70 44.65
C ASP A 425 9.93 1.94 45.25
N LEU A 426 11.16 2.33 44.87
CA LEU A 426 12.18 3.02 45.71
C LEU A 426 13.57 3.08 45.02
N PRO A 427 14.46 4.01 45.40
CA PRO A 427 15.45 4.62 44.50
C PRO A 427 16.85 4.01 44.60
N GLY A 428 17.60 4.05 43.48
CA GLY A 428 19.05 3.86 43.56
C GLY A 428 19.77 3.63 42.24
N SER A 429 20.58 4.63 41.86
CA SER A 429 21.84 4.50 41.12
C SER A 429 21.79 4.34 39.59
N CYS A 430 21.97 5.48 38.93
CA CYS A 430 22.54 5.60 37.59
C CYS A 430 23.89 4.89 37.49
N LYS A 431 24.03 3.89 36.60
CA LYS A 431 25.31 3.58 35.93
C LYS A 431 25.09 3.22 34.46
N LYS A 432 25.66 4.07 33.59
CA LYS A 432 26.00 3.83 32.17
C LYS A 432 26.39 2.37 31.93
N LEU A 433 25.87 1.72 30.88
CA LEU A 433 26.59 0.66 30.17
C LEU A 433 26.15 0.53 28.70
N LYS A 434 27.19 0.63 27.87
CA LYS A 434 27.37 0.44 26.42
C LYS A 434 26.31 -0.35 25.62
N VAL A 435 25.89 0.31 24.53
CA VAL A 435 25.37 -0.29 23.29
C VAL A 435 26.33 -1.38 22.79
N THR A 436 25.83 -2.62 22.70
CA THR A 436 26.46 -3.67 21.90
C THR A 436 25.35 -4.40 21.15
N TYR A 437 25.45 -4.40 19.82
CA TYR A 437 24.59 -5.14 18.91
C TYR A 437 24.65 -6.64 19.23
N LEU A 438 23.52 -7.23 19.60
CA LEU A 438 23.32 -8.68 19.58
C LEU A 438 21.86 -8.96 19.17
N SER A 439 21.72 -9.42 17.94
CA SER A 439 20.59 -10.22 17.47
C SER A 439 20.47 -11.47 18.35
N LYS A 440 19.42 -11.55 19.15
CA LYS A 440 18.98 -12.80 19.77
C LYS A 440 17.48 -12.96 19.64
N GLU A 441 17.15 -14.05 18.97
CA GLU A 441 15.94 -14.84 19.11
C GLU A 441 15.56 -14.96 20.60
N GLY A 442 14.30 -14.64 20.89
CA GLY A 442 13.70 -14.80 22.21
C GLY A 442 12.25 -15.21 22.02
N LYS A 443 11.91 -16.37 22.57
CA LYS A 443 10.62 -17.07 22.50
C LYS A 443 9.44 -16.13 22.77
N ASN A 444 8.48 -16.07 21.85
CA ASN A 444 7.14 -15.59 22.17
C ASN A 444 6.40 -16.72 22.89
N GLU A 445 6.40 -16.66 24.22
CA GLU A 445 5.38 -17.33 25.03
C GLU A 445 4.02 -16.73 24.67
N ALA A 446 3.10 -17.60 24.23
CA ALA A 446 1.73 -17.24 23.96
C ALA A 446 0.99 -17.05 25.30
N SER A 447 1.02 -15.84 25.85
CA SER A 447 0.05 -15.40 26.83
C SER A 447 -1.23 -14.97 26.09
N SER A 448 -2.24 -15.84 26.15
CA SER A 448 -3.61 -15.53 25.78
C SER A 448 -4.21 -14.56 26.80
N GLY A 449 -4.21 -13.29 26.45
CA GLY A 449 -4.96 -12.20 27.06
C GLY A 449 -4.90 -11.02 26.10
N ASP A 450 -6.03 -10.34 25.87
CA ASP A 450 -6.11 -9.11 25.08
C ASP A 450 -5.29 -7.98 25.73
N SER A 451 -3.96 -8.06 25.70
CA SER A 451 -3.13 -6.87 25.78
C SER A 451 -2.96 -6.35 24.36
N ALA A 452 -3.80 -5.40 23.96
CA ALA A 452 -3.66 -4.70 22.70
C ALA A 452 -2.31 -3.95 22.71
N GLY A 453 -1.26 -4.58 22.16
CA GLY A 453 0.04 -3.93 21.99
C GLY A 453 -0.14 -2.70 21.12
N SER A 454 0.37 -1.56 21.59
CA SER A 454 0.30 -0.31 20.84
C SER A 454 1.60 -0.10 20.08
N PHE A 455 1.51 0.20 18.78
CA PHE A 455 2.65 0.30 17.89
C PHE A 455 2.89 1.74 17.47
N ILE A 456 4.16 2.15 17.56
CA ILE A 456 4.63 3.42 17.00
C ILE A 456 5.58 3.09 15.83
N CYS A 457 5.48 3.83 14.74
CA CYS A 457 6.40 3.69 13.60
C CYS A 457 7.20 4.98 13.43
N GLU A 458 8.51 4.86 13.35
CA GLU A 458 9.40 5.95 12.94
C GLU A 458 9.79 5.77 11.47
N VAL A 459 9.85 6.87 10.71
CA VAL A 459 10.30 6.89 9.31
C VAL A 459 11.51 7.79 9.15
N LYS A 460 12.56 7.29 8.49
CA LYS A 460 13.79 8.04 8.16
C LYS A 460 14.09 7.99 6.67
N ILE A 461 14.41 9.14 6.08
CA ILE A 461 14.77 9.28 4.66
C ILE A 461 16.20 9.79 4.56
N TYR A 462 17.00 9.12 3.74
CA TYR A 462 18.41 9.42 3.56
C TYR A 462 18.73 9.79 2.10
N SER A 463 19.74 10.62 1.90
CA SER A 463 20.37 10.81 0.59
C SER A 463 21.09 9.53 0.14
N LYS A 464 21.54 9.48 -1.12
CA LYS A 464 22.39 8.36 -1.60
C LYS A 464 23.69 8.25 -0.82
N ASN A 465 24.22 9.38 -0.35
CA ASN A 465 25.42 9.47 0.47
C ASN A 465 25.19 9.12 1.95
N GLN A 466 24.02 8.54 2.30
CA GLN A 466 23.61 8.17 3.65
C GLN A 466 23.51 9.36 4.64
N GLU A 467 23.29 10.57 4.14
CA GLU A 467 23.00 11.73 4.99
C GLU A 467 21.50 11.77 5.30
N LEU A 468 21.14 11.99 6.57
CA LEU A 468 19.73 12.06 6.98
C LEU A 468 19.10 13.36 6.47
N ILE A 469 18.05 13.24 5.66
CA ILE A 469 17.31 14.37 5.09
C ILE A 469 16.13 14.73 6.01
N LEU A 470 15.37 13.70 6.40
CA LEU A 470 14.12 13.84 7.12
C LEU A 470 13.89 12.63 8.05
N GLN A 471 13.31 12.91 9.22
CA GLN A 471 12.88 11.94 10.22
C GLN A 471 11.48 12.33 10.73
N CYS A 472 10.56 11.38 10.73
CA CYS A 472 9.24 11.51 11.34
C CYS A 472 9.10 10.49 12.47
N SER A 473 8.80 10.98 13.66
CA SER A 473 8.75 10.17 14.90
C SER A 473 7.48 10.49 15.69
N PRO A 474 6.32 9.99 15.23
CA PRO A 474 5.04 10.28 15.86
C PRO A 474 4.96 9.72 17.29
N HIS A 475 4.27 10.43 18.18
CA HIS A 475 3.97 10.00 19.55
C HIS A 475 2.72 9.11 19.64
N GLU A 476 1.82 9.22 18.67
CA GLU A 476 0.59 8.43 18.62
C GLU A 476 0.88 6.96 18.36
N SER A 477 0.18 6.10 19.11
CA SER A 477 0.38 4.65 19.07
C SER A 477 -0.89 3.96 18.57
N HIS A 478 -0.74 2.95 17.72
CA HIS A 478 -1.85 2.32 17.01
C HIS A 478 -1.92 0.82 17.27
N ARG A 479 -3.13 0.24 17.22
CA ARG A 479 -3.36 -1.20 17.48
C ARG A 479 -2.65 -2.14 16.50
N LYS A 480 -2.36 -1.68 15.27
CA LYS A 480 -1.69 -2.46 14.23
C LYS A 480 -0.40 -1.76 13.78
N SER A 481 0.69 -2.51 13.76
CA SER A 481 1.97 -2.06 13.22
C SER A 481 1.89 -1.57 11.77
N THR A 482 1.04 -2.21 10.94
CA THR A 482 0.81 -1.77 9.56
C THR A 482 0.18 -0.40 9.49
N ASP A 483 -0.80 -0.12 10.35
CA ASP A 483 -1.55 1.14 10.32
C ASP A 483 -0.66 2.28 10.81
N ALA A 484 0.14 2.05 11.87
CA ALA A 484 1.18 2.99 12.31
C ALA A 484 2.14 3.36 11.17
N MET A 485 2.58 2.38 10.39
CA MET A 485 3.47 2.62 9.24
C MET A 485 2.79 3.44 8.14
N GLN A 486 1.53 3.16 7.81
CA GLN A 486 0.80 3.92 6.78
C GLN A 486 0.52 5.35 7.22
N ILE A 487 0.07 5.55 8.45
CA ILE A 487 -0.22 6.87 9.02
C ILE A 487 1.05 7.73 9.07
N THR A 488 2.17 7.17 9.53
CA THR A 488 3.45 7.89 9.56
C THR A 488 3.92 8.25 8.16
N SER A 489 3.77 7.33 7.20
CA SER A 489 4.09 7.62 5.80
C SER A 489 3.23 8.73 5.23
N LEU A 490 1.93 8.75 5.56
CA LEU A 490 1.01 9.80 5.12
C LEU A 490 1.38 11.16 5.71
N LYS A 491 1.73 11.24 7.01
CA LYS A 491 2.23 12.49 7.63
C LYS A 491 3.41 13.09 6.84
N VAL A 492 4.39 12.24 6.49
CA VAL A 492 5.54 12.66 5.66
C VAL A 492 5.10 13.14 4.28
N LEU A 493 4.19 12.41 3.62
CA LEU A 493 3.68 12.77 2.30
C LEU A 493 2.88 14.08 2.32
N SER A 494 2.00 14.28 3.29
CA SER A 494 1.21 15.51 3.44
C SER A 494 2.13 16.72 3.65
N TRP A 495 3.16 16.58 4.48
CA TRP A 495 4.14 17.65 4.68
C TRP A 495 4.96 17.95 3.42
N LEU A 496 5.44 16.92 2.72
CA LEU A 496 6.11 17.09 1.43
C LEU A 496 5.17 17.74 0.42
N ASN A 497 3.90 17.34 0.36
CA ASN A 497 2.93 17.88 -0.59
C ASN A 497 2.77 19.40 -0.44
N MET A 498 2.67 19.90 0.80
CA MET A 498 2.61 21.34 1.06
C MET A 498 3.87 22.09 0.59
N PHE A 499 5.05 21.45 0.67
CA PHE A 499 6.29 22.03 0.15
C PHE A 499 6.30 22.12 -1.38
N PHE A 500 5.69 21.15 -2.08
CA PHE A 500 5.55 21.22 -3.53
C PHE A 500 4.46 22.21 -3.95
N GLU A 501 3.34 22.31 -3.24
CA GLU A 501 2.25 23.25 -3.56
C GLU A 501 2.63 24.73 -3.40
N ASP A 502 3.49 25.07 -2.44
CA ASP A 502 4.03 26.42 -2.23
C ASP A 502 5.58 26.37 -2.21
N PRO A 503 6.24 26.35 -3.39
CA PRO A 503 7.70 26.22 -3.47
C PRO A 503 8.44 27.40 -2.83
N ASP A 504 7.80 28.58 -2.76
CA ASP A 504 8.34 29.82 -2.20
C ASP A 504 8.10 29.96 -0.69
N ILE A 505 7.55 28.92 -0.06
CA ILE A 505 7.36 28.85 1.39
C ILE A 505 8.65 29.18 2.15
N SER A 506 8.55 30.09 3.12
CA SER A 506 9.72 30.46 3.94
C SER A 506 10.18 29.27 4.79
N SER A 507 11.50 29.18 5.04
CA SER A 507 12.07 28.12 5.87
C SER A 507 11.48 28.09 7.29
N GLU A 508 11.06 29.24 7.82
CA GLU A 508 10.40 29.37 9.12
C GLU A 508 8.96 28.80 9.09
N LYS A 509 8.17 29.14 8.07
CA LYS A 509 6.82 28.60 7.88
C LYS A 509 6.86 27.09 7.63
N LEU A 510 7.85 26.60 6.88
CA LEU A 510 8.06 25.16 6.64
C LEU A 510 8.42 24.39 7.92
N LYS A 511 9.20 24.99 8.83
CA LYS A 511 9.50 24.42 10.15
C LYS A 511 8.25 24.33 11.04
N LEU A 512 7.47 25.40 11.11
CA LEU A 512 6.20 25.41 11.85
C LEU A 512 5.24 24.32 11.35
N LEU A 513 5.18 24.12 10.04
CA LEU A 513 4.41 23.01 9.45
C LEU A 513 5.01 21.66 9.81
N ALA A 514 6.33 21.50 9.79
CA ALA A 514 6.98 20.23 10.14
C ALA A 514 6.70 19.81 11.59
N ASP A 515 6.66 20.78 12.52
CA ASP A 515 6.32 20.53 13.92
C ASP A 515 4.91 19.95 14.07
N LYS A 516 3.93 20.42 13.27
CA LYS A 516 2.56 19.86 13.23
C LYS A 516 2.52 18.38 12.84
N PHE A 517 3.47 17.92 12.04
CA PHE A 517 3.58 16.54 11.57
C PHE A 517 4.64 15.72 12.32
N GLU A 518 5.26 16.28 13.37
CA GLU A 518 6.33 15.63 14.16
C GLU A 518 7.52 15.23 13.28
N ILE A 519 7.88 16.13 12.35
CA ILE A 519 8.94 15.96 11.36
C ILE A 519 10.14 16.82 11.73
N ASN A 520 11.30 16.18 11.83
CA ASN A 520 12.60 16.85 11.89
C ASN A 520 13.30 16.71 10.53
N PHE A 521 13.81 17.82 10.00
CA PHE A 521 14.45 17.84 8.69
C PHE A 521 15.63 18.82 8.65
N MET A 522 16.51 18.64 7.67
CA MET A 522 17.63 19.54 7.43
C MET A 522 17.38 20.45 6.21
N PRO A 523 17.09 21.77 6.40
CA PRO A 523 16.70 22.67 5.30
C PRO A 523 17.69 22.73 4.14
N ARG A 524 19.00 22.63 4.43
CA ARG A 524 20.07 22.65 3.42
C ARG A 524 19.96 21.53 2.39
N PHE A 525 19.47 20.36 2.80
CA PHE A 525 19.37 19.20 1.91
C PHE A 525 18.11 19.30 1.06
N LEU A 526 16.98 19.73 1.62
CA LEU A 526 15.79 20.01 0.82
C LEU A 526 16.04 21.09 -0.23
N ALA A 527 16.67 22.20 0.16
CA ALA A 527 16.98 23.29 -0.76
C ALA A 527 17.93 22.85 -1.88
N LYS A 528 18.83 21.89 -1.62
CA LYS A 528 19.77 21.36 -2.60
C LYS A 528 19.13 20.30 -3.51
N ASP A 529 18.47 19.31 -2.93
CA ASP A 529 17.92 18.15 -3.65
C ASP A 529 16.64 18.51 -4.43
N PHE A 530 15.92 19.57 -4.02
CA PHE A 530 14.71 20.05 -4.68
C PHE A 530 14.85 21.48 -5.26
N SER A 531 16.06 22.00 -5.45
CA SER A 531 16.32 23.36 -5.96
C SER A 531 15.60 23.66 -7.28
N LEU A 532 15.64 22.71 -8.22
CA LEU A 532 15.05 22.81 -9.56
C LEU A 532 13.52 22.70 -9.55
N CYS A 533 12.91 22.29 -8.43
CA CYS A 533 11.46 22.20 -8.33
C CYS A 533 10.78 23.54 -8.60
N ARG A 534 11.37 24.64 -8.08
CA ARG A 534 10.82 25.99 -8.16
C ARG A 534 10.75 26.55 -9.59
N SER A 535 11.69 26.18 -10.44
CA SER A 535 11.73 26.68 -11.82
C SER A 535 10.94 25.82 -12.79
N VAL A 536 10.68 24.55 -12.45
CA VAL A 536 9.95 23.60 -13.30
C VAL A 536 8.44 23.66 -13.05
N HIS A 537 8.01 23.65 -11.80
CA HIS A 537 6.60 23.69 -11.48
C HIS A 537 6.14 25.14 -11.29
N LYS A 538 5.16 25.57 -12.07
CA LYS A 538 4.53 26.88 -11.93
C LYS A 538 3.25 26.72 -11.12
N PHE A 539 3.40 26.47 -9.81
CA PHE A 539 2.23 26.46 -8.93
C PHE A 539 1.74 27.90 -8.76
N GLY A 540 0.61 28.23 -9.39
CA GLY A 540 -0.30 29.20 -8.80
C GLY A 540 -0.95 28.53 -7.59
N SER A 541 -1.18 29.27 -6.50
CA SER A 541 -1.85 28.76 -5.30
C SER A 541 -3.04 27.90 -5.71
N ILE A 542 -2.94 26.56 -5.57
CA ILE A 542 -4.09 25.66 -5.64
C ILE A 542 -4.82 25.91 -4.33
N MET A 543 -5.49 27.06 -4.22
CA MET A 543 -6.45 27.47 -3.20
C MET A 543 -6.62 28.98 -3.33
N ALA A 544 -7.80 29.41 -3.77
CA ALA A 544 -8.62 30.44 -3.11
C ALA A 544 -9.76 30.86 -4.04
N ASN A 545 -10.92 30.23 -3.88
CA ASN A 545 -12.17 30.92 -3.55
C ASN A 545 -13.33 29.91 -3.59
N ASP A 546 -14.01 29.79 -2.45
CA ASP A 546 -15.35 29.19 -2.29
C ASP A 546 -16.40 30.05 -3.02
N GLU A 547 -16.27 30.24 -4.33
CA GLU A 547 -17.48 30.53 -5.11
C GLU A 547 -18.18 29.20 -5.34
N THR A 548 -19.27 29.03 -4.58
CA THR A 548 -20.19 27.90 -4.68
C THR A 548 -20.73 27.87 -6.10
N SER A 549 -20.09 27.06 -6.96
CA SER A 549 -20.59 26.75 -8.28
C SER A 549 -21.99 26.16 -8.12
N PHE A 550 -22.97 26.71 -8.82
CA PHE A 550 -24.33 26.18 -8.85
C PHE A 550 -24.27 24.69 -9.25
N ILE A 551 -24.68 23.78 -8.36
CA ILE A 551 -24.71 22.34 -8.62
C ILE A 551 -26.12 22.03 -9.11
N ASP A 552 -26.25 21.68 -10.39
CA ASP A 552 -27.53 21.22 -10.94
C ASP A 552 -27.64 19.71 -10.73
N ILE A 553 -28.59 19.27 -9.90
CA ILE A 553 -28.83 17.86 -9.56
C ILE A 553 -30.07 17.39 -10.30
N GLY A 554 -29.89 16.41 -11.18
CA GLY A 554 -30.96 15.75 -11.93
C GLY A 554 -31.11 14.28 -11.56
N GLY A 555 -32.27 13.70 -11.88
CA GLY A 555 -32.55 12.27 -11.73
C GLY A 555 -33.49 11.93 -10.57
N GLN A 556 -34.03 10.71 -10.60
CA GLN A 556 -34.94 10.20 -9.56
C GLN A 556 -34.14 9.86 -8.29
N SER A 557 -34.54 10.40 -7.15
CA SER A 557 -33.91 10.12 -5.85
C SER A 557 -34.34 8.74 -5.34
N SER A 558 -33.35 7.91 -4.98
CA SER A 558 -33.58 6.65 -4.25
C SER A 558 -33.74 6.85 -2.73
N GLY A 559 -33.49 8.05 -2.21
CA GLY A 559 -33.47 8.35 -0.77
C GLY A 559 -32.20 7.89 -0.02
N ILE A 560 -31.22 7.27 -0.69
CA ILE A 560 -29.96 6.82 -0.09
C ILE A 560 -28.86 7.84 -0.41
N SER A 561 -28.45 8.63 0.57
CA SER A 561 -27.34 9.60 0.47
C SER A 561 -26.06 9.09 1.16
N PRO A 562 -24.87 9.54 0.72
CA PRO A 562 -23.62 9.21 1.39
C PRO A 562 -23.48 9.93 2.74
N SER A 563 -22.74 9.30 3.66
CA SER A 563 -22.41 9.85 4.97
C SER A 563 -20.90 9.81 5.24
N ASN A 564 -20.39 10.61 6.17
CA ASN A 564 -18.97 10.58 6.51
C ASN A 564 -18.52 9.16 6.93
N GLY A 565 -17.39 8.71 6.39
CA GLY A 565 -16.84 7.37 6.58
C GLY A 565 -17.47 6.27 5.71
N SER A 566 -18.51 6.60 4.93
CA SER A 566 -19.02 5.72 3.87
C SER A 566 -18.10 5.74 2.64
N LEU A 567 -18.19 4.70 1.82
CA LEU A 567 -17.56 4.68 0.50
C LEU A 567 -18.62 4.98 -0.56
N ALA A 568 -18.50 6.11 -1.23
CA ALA A 568 -19.33 6.47 -2.37
C ALA A 568 -18.69 5.91 -3.65
N CYS A 569 -19.49 5.27 -4.50
CA CYS A 569 -19.09 4.84 -5.84
C CYS A 569 -19.80 5.70 -6.88
N VAL A 570 -19.03 6.39 -7.73
CA VAL A 570 -19.55 7.31 -8.74
C VAL A 570 -19.04 6.95 -10.13
N SER A 571 -19.84 7.26 -11.15
CA SER A 571 -19.34 7.42 -12.51
C SER A 571 -19.10 8.91 -12.75
N TYR A 572 -18.00 9.28 -13.40
CA TYR A 572 -17.75 10.68 -13.73
C TYR A 572 -17.07 10.89 -15.08
N THR A 573 -17.23 12.10 -15.61
CA THR A 573 -16.53 12.61 -16.79
C THR A 573 -16.08 14.05 -16.51
N VAL A 574 -14.83 14.35 -16.84
CA VAL A 574 -14.19 15.67 -16.75
C VAL A 574 -13.86 16.14 -18.15
N SER A 575 -14.14 17.40 -18.44
CA SER A 575 -13.82 18.02 -19.72
C SER A 575 -13.36 19.45 -19.56
N LEU A 576 -12.44 19.87 -20.44
CA LEU A 576 -12.07 21.27 -20.58
C LEU A 576 -13.17 21.98 -21.38
N PHE A 577 -13.77 23.01 -20.79
CA PHE A 577 -14.85 23.79 -21.39
C PHE A 577 -14.41 25.24 -21.58
N ASN A 578 -14.53 25.75 -22.81
CA ASN A 578 -14.31 27.15 -23.12
C ASN A 578 -15.66 27.88 -23.15
N GLU A 579 -15.84 28.87 -22.27
CA GLU A 579 -17.10 29.61 -22.13
C GLU A 579 -17.43 30.47 -23.37
N ASP A 580 -16.43 30.98 -24.08
CA ASP A 580 -16.63 31.89 -25.23
C ASP A 580 -17.00 31.14 -26.52
N GLU A 581 -16.37 29.99 -26.76
CA GLU A 581 -16.53 29.22 -28.00
C GLU A 581 -17.51 28.05 -27.87
N CYS A 582 -17.95 27.73 -26.64
CA CYS A 582 -18.80 26.58 -26.32
C CYS A 582 -18.22 25.24 -26.84
N VAL A 583 -16.88 25.14 -26.86
CA VAL A 583 -16.15 23.93 -27.24
C VAL A 583 -15.81 23.14 -25.98
N LYS A 584 -16.02 21.82 -26.03
CA LYS A 584 -15.74 20.88 -24.95
C LYS A 584 -14.74 19.83 -25.42
N GLU A 585 -13.67 19.66 -24.67
CA GLU A 585 -12.67 18.62 -24.90
C GLU A 585 -12.66 17.64 -23.72
N HIS A 586 -12.72 16.35 -24.02
CA HIS A 586 -12.68 15.30 -23.01
C HIS A 586 -11.28 15.12 -22.41
N LEU A 587 -11.16 15.10 -21.09
CA LEU A 587 -9.88 14.92 -20.40
C LEU A 587 -9.79 13.59 -19.64
N GLU A 588 -10.82 13.25 -18.86
CA GLU A 588 -10.81 12.08 -17.96
C GLU A 588 -12.22 11.54 -17.78
N SER A 589 -12.41 10.22 -17.72
CA SER A 589 -13.66 9.60 -17.31
C SER A 589 -13.40 8.30 -16.55
N CYS A 590 -14.35 7.94 -15.69
CA CYS A 590 -14.35 6.67 -14.99
C CYS A 590 -15.79 6.16 -14.83
N GLU A 591 -16.00 4.88 -15.11
CA GLU A 591 -17.31 4.23 -14.94
C GLU A 591 -17.59 3.93 -13.47
N GLU A 592 -16.62 3.40 -12.74
CA GLU A 592 -16.75 3.07 -11.31
C GLU A 592 -15.57 3.63 -10.52
N PHE A 593 -15.82 4.70 -9.77
CA PHE A 593 -14.82 5.37 -8.96
C PHE A 593 -15.27 5.46 -7.49
N GLU A 594 -14.57 4.73 -6.62
CA GLU A 594 -14.89 4.67 -5.20
C GLU A 594 -14.02 5.61 -4.35
N PHE A 595 -14.61 6.36 -3.44
CA PHE A 595 -13.85 7.18 -2.49
C PHE A 595 -14.54 7.30 -1.14
N GLU A 596 -13.75 7.56 -0.10
CA GLU A 596 -14.23 7.73 1.27
C GLU A 596 -14.71 9.17 1.49
N ILE A 597 -15.95 9.30 1.94
CA ILE A 597 -16.58 10.60 2.24
C ILE A 597 -16.06 11.12 3.59
N GLY A 598 -15.72 12.40 3.65
CA GLY A 598 -15.20 13.09 4.82
C GLY A 598 -13.69 12.97 5.01
N ASN A 599 -12.96 12.45 4.03
CA ASN A 599 -11.49 12.25 4.09
C ASN A 599 -10.71 13.06 3.04
N GLU A 600 -11.38 13.96 2.31
CA GLU A 600 -10.86 14.70 1.16
C GLU A 600 -10.13 13.80 0.16
N ALA A 601 -10.72 12.64 -0.15
CA ALA A 601 -10.16 11.68 -1.10
C ALA A 601 -10.34 12.13 -2.57
N VAL A 602 -11.13 13.19 -2.80
CA VAL A 602 -11.42 13.80 -4.09
C VAL A 602 -11.42 15.33 -4.00
N LEU A 603 -11.68 16.01 -5.11
CA LEU A 603 -11.91 17.45 -5.11
C LEU A 603 -13.04 17.88 -4.17
N PRO A 604 -12.91 19.00 -3.44
CA PRO A 604 -13.96 19.49 -2.55
C PRO A 604 -15.32 19.70 -3.22
N CYS A 605 -15.35 20.27 -4.44
CA CYS A 605 -16.59 20.45 -5.19
C CYS A 605 -17.24 19.12 -5.64
N LEU A 606 -16.42 18.12 -5.98
CA LEU A 606 -16.90 16.77 -6.31
C LEU A 606 -17.50 16.07 -5.09
N GLU A 607 -16.83 16.15 -3.94
CA GLU A 607 -17.34 15.60 -2.68
C GLU A 607 -18.64 16.30 -2.27
N ALA A 608 -18.67 17.64 -2.33
CA ALA A 608 -19.84 18.44 -1.98
C ALA A 608 -21.05 18.13 -2.88
N ALA A 609 -20.85 17.90 -4.18
CA ALA A 609 -21.91 17.46 -5.08
C ALA A 609 -22.42 16.07 -4.70
N VAL A 610 -21.53 15.10 -4.49
CA VAL A 610 -21.90 13.71 -4.18
C VAL A 610 -22.64 13.60 -2.84
N VAL A 611 -22.27 14.38 -1.84
CA VAL A 611 -22.95 14.41 -0.53
C VAL A 611 -24.40 14.92 -0.64
N GLN A 612 -24.71 15.76 -1.63
CA GLN A 612 -26.07 16.26 -1.88
C GLN A 612 -26.91 15.32 -2.76
N MET A 613 -26.31 14.27 -3.33
CA MET A 613 -26.97 13.33 -4.24
C MET A 613 -27.48 12.10 -3.49
N ALA A 614 -28.58 11.55 -3.97
CA ALA A 614 -29.01 10.18 -3.69
C ALA A 614 -28.54 9.22 -4.79
N VAL A 615 -28.41 7.94 -4.46
CA VAL A 615 -28.06 6.89 -5.44
C VAL A 615 -29.02 6.95 -6.64
N GLY A 616 -28.46 6.96 -7.85
CA GLY A 616 -29.20 7.10 -9.12
C GLY A 616 -29.30 8.54 -9.64
N GLN A 617 -28.93 9.55 -8.84
CA GLN A 617 -28.89 10.94 -9.30
C GLN A 617 -27.57 11.27 -10.00
N SER A 618 -27.60 12.35 -10.78
CA SER A 618 -26.46 12.92 -11.48
C SER A 618 -26.35 14.41 -11.20
N ALA A 619 -25.12 14.92 -11.15
CA ALA A 619 -24.83 16.34 -10.99
C ALA A 619 -23.87 16.81 -12.08
N CYS A 620 -24.06 18.05 -12.52
CA CYS A 620 -23.11 18.74 -13.39
C CYS A 620 -22.68 20.04 -12.72
N PHE A 621 -21.37 20.28 -12.64
CA PHE A 621 -20.81 21.49 -12.06
C PHE A 621 -19.50 21.87 -12.75
N ARG A 622 -19.07 23.12 -12.55
CA ARG A 622 -17.82 23.65 -13.09
C ARG A 622 -16.87 23.99 -11.96
N ALA A 623 -15.59 23.70 -12.16
CA ALA A 623 -14.52 24.01 -11.22
C ALA A 623 -13.41 24.82 -11.90
N GLU A 624 -12.64 25.51 -11.07
CA GLU A 624 -11.45 26.24 -11.50
C GLU A 624 -10.41 25.31 -12.13
N LEU A 625 -9.58 25.89 -12.99
CA LEU A 625 -8.53 25.14 -13.69
C LEU A 625 -7.46 24.67 -12.71
N PHE A 626 -7.06 23.42 -12.88
CA PHE A 626 -5.84 22.90 -12.28
C PHE A 626 -4.61 23.54 -12.93
N PRO A 627 -3.43 23.47 -12.29
CA PRO A 627 -2.18 23.79 -12.98
C PRO A 627 -2.08 23.01 -14.29
N SER A 628 -1.63 23.68 -15.36
CA SER A 628 -1.63 23.12 -16.72
C SER A 628 -0.96 21.75 -16.85
N GLU A 629 0.03 21.46 -16.01
CA GLU A 629 0.69 20.15 -15.94
C GLU A 629 -0.24 18.98 -15.56
N PHE A 630 -1.23 19.19 -14.69
CA PHE A 630 -2.21 18.15 -14.34
C PHE A 630 -3.22 17.94 -15.47
N ILE A 631 -3.66 19.04 -16.11
CA ILE A 631 -4.58 19.00 -17.25
C ILE A 631 -3.92 18.25 -18.42
N LEU A 632 -2.68 18.59 -18.77
CA LEU A 632 -1.93 17.96 -19.86
C LEU A 632 -1.51 16.51 -19.52
N ALA A 633 -1.38 16.16 -18.24
CA ALA A 633 -1.17 14.78 -17.82
C ALA A 633 -2.44 13.91 -17.98
N ALA A 634 -3.62 14.52 -17.88
CA ALA A 634 -4.91 13.86 -18.12
C ALA A 634 -5.26 13.78 -19.61
N ALA A 635 -4.97 14.86 -20.36
CA ALA A 635 -5.34 15.05 -21.77
C ALA A 635 -5.05 13.86 -22.70
N GLY A 636 -6.06 13.44 -23.46
CA GLY A 636 -5.90 12.47 -24.54
C GLY A 636 -5.24 13.07 -25.79
N ASP A 637 -5.65 14.28 -26.18
CA ASP A 637 -5.07 15.06 -27.28
C ASP A 637 -4.42 16.33 -26.75
N SER A 638 -3.13 16.25 -26.42
CA SER A 638 -2.42 17.38 -25.80
C SER A 638 -2.36 18.62 -26.72
N ALA A 639 -2.46 18.47 -28.04
CA ALA A 639 -2.42 19.60 -28.97
C ALA A 639 -3.73 20.40 -28.93
N ALA A 640 -4.87 19.71 -28.97
CA ALA A 640 -6.19 20.33 -28.80
C ALA A 640 -6.31 21.03 -27.43
N THR A 641 -5.86 20.37 -26.37
CA THR A 641 -5.87 20.94 -25.01
C THR A 641 -5.04 22.21 -24.89
N LEU A 642 -3.83 22.24 -25.45
CA LEU A 642 -2.97 23.42 -25.40
C LEU A 642 -3.59 24.63 -26.14
N LEU A 643 -4.28 24.38 -27.26
CA LEU A 643 -4.98 25.43 -27.99
C LEU A 643 -6.11 26.03 -27.14
N LEU A 644 -6.91 25.19 -26.48
CA LEU A 644 -7.98 25.65 -25.59
C LEU A 644 -7.45 26.38 -24.36
N LEU A 645 -6.39 25.86 -23.71
CA LEU A 645 -5.77 26.52 -22.55
C LEU A 645 -5.16 27.89 -22.87
N SER A 646 -4.90 28.19 -24.15
CA SER A 646 -4.42 29.50 -24.59
C SER A 646 -5.53 30.57 -24.62
N SER A 647 -6.81 30.16 -24.53
CA SER A 647 -7.96 31.06 -24.39
C SER A 647 -8.16 31.49 -22.93
N ARG A 648 -8.78 32.67 -22.70
CA ARG A 648 -8.86 33.30 -21.36
C ARG A 648 -10.03 32.83 -20.49
N SER A 649 -10.88 31.94 -20.98
CA SER A 649 -12.21 31.63 -20.43
C SER A 649 -12.46 30.11 -20.29
N CYS A 650 -11.41 29.35 -19.98
CA CYS A 650 -11.50 27.90 -19.77
C CYS A 650 -11.83 27.54 -18.31
N LYS A 651 -12.72 26.56 -18.12
CA LYS A 651 -13.03 25.91 -16.84
C LYS A 651 -13.10 24.38 -17.01
N LEU A 652 -13.03 23.66 -15.91
CA LEU A 652 -13.27 22.21 -15.91
C LEU A 652 -14.74 21.93 -15.64
N GLU A 653 -15.41 21.20 -16.52
CA GLU A 653 -16.78 20.75 -16.34
C GLU A 653 -16.78 19.28 -15.89
N TYR A 654 -17.44 19.01 -14.77
CA TYR A 654 -17.62 17.68 -14.19
C TYR A 654 -19.07 17.25 -14.37
N SER A 655 -19.25 16.06 -14.91
CA SER A 655 -20.54 15.36 -14.94
C SER A 655 -20.40 14.08 -14.15
N VAL A 656 -21.19 13.91 -13.09
CA VAL A 656 -21.01 12.87 -12.07
C VAL A 656 -22.35 12.18 -11.84
N SER A 657 -22.35 10.86 -11.63
CA SER A 657 -23.53 10.08 -11.26
C SER A 657 -23.22 9.18 -10.07
N LEU A 658 -24.07 9.20 -9.03
CA LEU A 658 -23.88 8.38 -7.84
C LEU A 658 -24.47 6.98 -8.07
N LEU A 659 -23.62 5.95 -8.05
CA LEU A 659 -24.00 4.58 -8.41
C LEU A 659 -24.45 3.76 -7.20
N HIS A 660 -23.70 3.81 -6.10
CA HIS A 660 -24.07 3.19 -4.83
C HIS A 660 -23.21 3.75 -3.68
N VAL A 661 -23.64 3.50 -2.45
CA VAL A 661 -22.95 3.91 -1.22
C VAL A 661 -22.79 2.68 -0.33
N THR A 662 -21.57 2.42 0.15
CA THR A 662 -21.28 1.37 1.14
C THR A 662 -21.17 2.00 2.53
N GLU A 663 -21.96 1.51 3.48
CA GLU A 663 -21.98 2.01 4.85
C GLU A 663 -20.70 1.63 5.64
N PRO A 664 -20.28 2.45 6.61
CA PRO A 664 -19.14 2.15 7.47
C PRO A 664 -19.38 0.89 8.33
N LEU A 665 -18.35 0.07 8.51
CA LEU A 665 -18.43 -1.19 9.27
C LEU A 665 -18.81 -0.96 10.76
N GLU A 666 -19.85 -1.69 11.21
CA GLU A 666 -20.53 -1.71 12.52
C GLU A 666 -19.63 -1.61 13.77
N ASP A 667 -18.48 -2.30 13.78
CA ASP A 667 -17.53 -2.33 14.91
C ASP A 667 -17.05 -0.93 15.35
N ARG A 668 -17.07 0.05 14.42
CA ARG A 668 -16.71 1.45 14.70
C ARG A 668 -17.83 2.24 15.34
N MET A 669 -19.09 1.96 15.01
CA MET A 669 -20.26 2.70 15.51
C MET A 669 -20.56 2.31 16.97
N GLU A 670 -20.55 1.02 17.29
CA GLU A 670 -20.80 0.56 18.67
C GLU A 670 -19.70 1.03 19.64
N GLN A 671 -18.42 1.01 19.23
CA GLN A 671 -17.28 1.40 20.07
C GLN A 671 -17.22 2.92 20.33
N ALA A 672 -17.79 3.73 19.44
CA ALA A 672 -17.82 5.19 19.59
C ALA A 672 -19.00 5.68 20.43
N LEU A 673 -20.14 4.96 20.41
CA LEU A 673 -21.39 5.41 21.03
C LEU A 673 -21.63 4.84 22.43
N PHE A 674 -21.15 3.62 22.71
CA PHE A 674 -21.43 2.94 23.98
C PHE A 674 -20.14 2.59 24.72
N SER A 675 -20.05 3.04 25.98
CA SER A 675 -18.96 2.68 26.90
C SER A 675 -19.54 2.06 28.16
N PRO A 676 -19.38 0.74 28.39
CA PRO A 676 -18.71 -0.25 27.54
C PRO A 676 -19.48 -0.57 26.24
N PRO A 677 -18.86 -1.21 25.22
CA PRO A 677 -19.53 -1.59 23.97
C PRO A 677 -20.82 -2.38 24.20
N LEU A 678 -21.81 -2.21 23.32
CA LEU A 678 -23.16 -2.75 23.49
C LEU A 678 -23.17 -4.28 23.62
N SER A 679 -22.36 -4.98 22.81
CA SER A 679 -22.13 -6.42 22.93
C SER A 679 -21.67 -6.88 24.32
N LYS A 680 -20.83 -6.09 25.02
CA LYS A 680 -20.42 -6.38 26.40
C LYS A 680 -21.55 -6.09 27.39
N GLN A 681 -22.33 -5.03 27.17
CA GLN A 681 -23.49 -4.72 28.02
C GLN A 681 -24.52 -5.86 27.98
N ARG A 682 -24.80 -6.44 26.80
CA ARG A 682 -25.71 -7.59 26.64
C ARG A 682 -25.25 -8.80 27.44
N VAL A 683 -23.96 -9.14 27.34
CA VAL A 683 -23.37 -10.25 28.10
C VAL A 683 -23.47 -9.98 29.61
N GLU A 684 -23.12 -8.78 30.06
CA GLU A 684 -23.19 -8.43 31.49
C GLU A 684 -24.63 -8.49 32.00
N PHE A 685 -25.61 -7.99 31.23
CA PHE A 685 -27.03 -8.11 31.58
C PHE A 685 -27.44 -9.56 31.79
N ALA A 686 -27.12 -10.44 30.82
CA ALA A 686 -27.43 -11.86 30.91
C ALA A 686 -26.76 -12.51 32.13
N VAL A 687 -25.47 -12.24 32.36
CA VAL A 687 -24.74 -12.73 33.54
C VAL A 687 -25.42 -12.32 34.85
N GLN A 688 -25.86 -11.07 34.97
CA GLN A 688 -26.55 -10.60 36.18
C GLN A 688 -27.89 -11.29 36.39
N GLN A 689 -28.66 -11.53 35.32
CA GLN A 689 -29.91 -12.29 35.42
C GLN A 689 -29.67 -13.75 35.82
N ILE A 690 -28.66 -14.38 35.23
CA ILE A 690 -28.25 -15.76 35.54
C ILE A 690 -27.83 -15.89 37.01
N LYS A 691 -27.06 -14.92 37.53
CA LYS A 691 -26.64 -14.90 38.94
C LYS A 691 -27.79 -14.73 39.93
N LYS A 692 -28.82 -13.96 39.56
CA LYS A 692 -30.02 -13.77 40.39
C LYS A 692 -30.87 -15.04 40.47
N SER A 693 -30.81 -15.90 39.46
CA SER A 693 -31.50 -17.19 39.46
C SER A 693 -30.68 -18.29 40.13
N THR A 694 -31.36 -19.16 40.89
CA THR A 694 -30.78 -20.42 41.37
C THR A 694 -30.96 -21.49 40.28
N ALA A 695 -29.97 -21.62 39.41
CA ALA A 695 -29.99 -22.53 38.27
C ALA A 695 -28.79 -23.47 38.29
N SER A 696 -28.99 -24.72 37.87
CA SER A 696 -27.95 -25.74 37.77
C SER A 696 -27.46 -25.96 36.34
N SER A 697 -28.29 -25.64 35.34
CA SER A 697 -28.00 -25.89 33.92
C SER A 697 -28.32 -24.68 33.04
N LEU A 698 -27.41 -24.35 32.11
CA LEU A 698 -27.57 -23.28 31.13
C LEU A 698 -27.26 -23.77 29.71
N VAL A 699 -28.11 -23.40 28.76
CA VAL A 699 -27.87 -23.57 27.32
C VAL A 699 -27.84 -22.19 26.65
N ASP A 700 -26.83 -21.96 25.82
CA ASP A 700 -26.66 -20.75 25.02
C ASP A 700 -26.89 -21.08 23.54
N PHE A 701 -28.05 -20.66 23.02
CA PHE A 701 -28.46 -20.83 21.64
C PHE A 701 -27.84 -19.71 20.80
N GLY A 702 -27.03 -20.09 19.80
CA GLY A 702 -26.22 -19.13 19.03
C GLY A 702 -25.02 -18.62 19.83
N CYS A 703 -24.30 -19.52 20.52
CA CYS A 703 -23.24 -19.12 21.45
C CYS A 703 -22.04 -18.43 20.78
N GLY A 704 -21.92 -18.50 19.45
CA GLY A 704 -20.85 -17.90 18.67
C GLY A 704 -19.46 -18.35 19.16
N SER A 705 -18.58 -17.39 19.45
CA SER A 705 -17.26 -17.67 20.01
C SER A 705 -17.27 -17.94 21.52
N GLY A 706 -18.44 -18.05 22.15
CA GLY A 706 -18.63 -18.41 23.55
C GLY A 706 -18.42 -17.26 24.54
N SER A 707 -18.62 -15.99 24.15
CA SER A 707 -18.36 -14.82 24.99
C SER A 707 -19.17 -14.79 26.29
N LEU A 708 -20.44 -15.22 26.26
CA LEU A 708 -21.28 -15.36 27.44
C LEU A 708 -20.76 -16.48 28.35
N LEU A 709 -20.55 -17.67 27.79
CA LEU A 709 -20.03 -18.83 28.51
C LEU A 709 -18.69 -18.52 29.18
N ASP A 710 -17.80 -17.85 28.44
CA ASP A 710 -16.47 -17.40 28.89
C ASP A 710 -16.56 -16.38 30.03
N SER A 711 -17.50 -15.43 29.96
CA SER A 711 -17.76 -14.44 31.00
C SER A 711 -18.35 -15.08 32.26
N LEU A 712 -19.24 -16.05 32.13
CA LEU A 712 -19.84 -16.77 33.28
C LEU A 712 -18.78 -17.48 34.13
N LEU A 713 -17.68 -17.93 33.54
CA LEU A 713 -16.56 -18.54 34.26
C LEU A 713 -15.77 -17.55 35.14
N ALA A 714 -15.90 -16.23 34.89
CA ALA A 714 -15.24 -15.19 35.67
C ALA A 714 -16.01 -14.81 36.94
N TYR A 715 -17.27 -15.26 37.08
CA TYR A 715 -18.14 -14.90 38.20
C TYR A 715 -18.55 -16.15 39.00
N PRO A 716 -18.75 -16.02 40.32
CA PRO A 716 -19.32 -17.10 41.11
C PRO A 716 -20.78 -17.30 40.72
N THR A 717 -21.10 -18.50 40.22
CA THR A 717 -22.46 -18.89 39.81
C THR A 717 -22.86 -20.23 40.43
N SER A 718 -24.18 -20.50 40.47
CA SER A 718 -24.73 -21.78 40.95
C SER A 718 -24.74 -22.88 39.88
N LEU A 719 -24.33 -22.56 38.65
CA LEU A 719 -24.36 -23.44 37.49
C LEU A 719 -23.39 -24.63 37.66
N GLU A 720 -23.88 -25.82 37.34
CA GLU A 720 -23.12 -27.07 37.30
C GLU A 720 -22.88 -27.55 35.86
N LYS A 721 -23.76 -27.20 34.92
CA LYS A 721 -23.68 -27.57 33.51
C LYS A 721 -23.89 -26.36 32.59
N ILE A 722 -22.95 -26.13 31.68
CA ILE A 722 -23.09 -25.12 30.62
C ILE A 722 -23.01 -25.78 29.24
N VAL A 723 -23.87 -25.35 28.33
CA VAL A 723 -23.92 -25.86 26.96
C VAL A 723 -23.98 -24.70 25.98
N GLY A 724 -23.21 -24.77 24.90
CA GLY A 724 -23.33 -23.86 23.75
C GLY A 724 -23.76 -24.61 22.49
N VAL A 725 -24.63 -23.99 21.70
CA VAL A 725 -25.11 -24.52 20.41
C VAL A 725 -24.90 -23.45 19.35
N ASP A 726 -24.27 -23.82 18.24
CA ASP A 726 -24.11 -22.93 17.09
C ASP A 726 -23.99 -23.74 15.78
N ILE A 727 -24.32 -23.13 14.65
CA ILE A 727 -24.10 -23.74 13.31
C ILE A 727 -22.68 -23.45 12.78
N SER A 728 -22.00 -22.44 13.35
CA SER A 728 -20.68 -22.00 12.95
C SER A 728 -19.59 -22.81 13.64
N GLN A 729 -19.13 -23.87 12.98
CA GLN A 729 -17.98 -24.66 13.43
C GLN A 729 -16.75 -23.79 13.74
N ARG A 730 -16.52 -22.72 12.97
CA ARG A 730 -15.41 -21.79 13.21
C ARG A 730 -15.56 -21.05 14.55
N ALA A 731 -16.77 -20.68 14.92
CA ALA A 731 -17.05 -19.99 16.18
C ALA A 731 -16.95 -20.97 17.36
N LEU A 732 -17.56 -22.16 17.24
CA LEU A 732 -17.45 -23.26 18.22
C LEU A 732 -15.99 -23.66 18.51
N ALA A 733 -15.15 -23.71 17.48
CA ALA A 733 -13.72 -23.99 17.62
C ALA A 733 -12.97 -22.92 18.44
N LYS A 734 -13.41 -21.66 18.40
CA LYS A 734 -12.88 -20.58 19.26
C LYS A 734 -13.43 -20.70 20.68
N ALA A 735 -14.73 -20.97 20.82
CA ALA A 735 -15.38 -21.16 22.12
C ALA A 735 -14.71 -22.29 22.91
N ALA A 736 -14.52 -23.46 22.29
CA ALA A 736 -13.88 -24.61 22.91
C ALA A 736 -12.50 -24.29 23.47
N LYS A 737 -11.68 -23.56 22.70
CA LYS A 737 -10.35 -23.13 23.14
C LYS A 737 -10.40 -22.20 24.35
N SER A 738 -11.27 -21.20 24.32
CA SER A 738 -11.40 -20.24 25.43
C SER A 738 -11.86 -20.94 26.71
N LEU A 739 -12.90 -21.77 26.59
CA LEU A 739 -13.47 -22.52 27.71
C LEU A 739 -12.46 -23.52 28.28
N HIS A 740 -11.74 -24.26 27.44
CA HIS A 740 -10.73 -25.22 27.90
C HIS A 740 -9.65 -24.54 28.75
N ILE A 741 -9.08 -23.42 28.28
CA ILE A 741 -8.05 -22.68 29.03
C ILE A 741 -8.59 -22.19 30.39
N LYS A 742 -9.82 -21.68 30.44
CA LYS A 742 -10.40 -21.17 31.68
C LYS A 742 -10.78 -22.27 32.66
N LEU A 743 -11.38 -23.35 32.18
CA LEU A 743 -11.79 -24.47 33.03
C LEU A 743 -10.58 -25.20 33.60
N ASP A 744 -9.51 -25.40 32.82
CA ASP A 744 -8.26 -26.00 33.32
C ASP A 744 -7.64 -25.13 34.43
N ARG A 745 -7.58 -23.81 34.24
CA ARG A 745 -7.12 -22.88 35.30
C ARG A 745 -7.96 -22.94 36.58
N LEU A 746 -9.26 -23.20 36.45
CA LEU A 746 -10.16 -23.34 37.59
C LEU A 746 -9.96 -24.67 38.35
N LEU A 747 -9.43 -25.71 37.72
CA LEU A 747 -9.05 -26.97 38.39
C LEU A 747 -7.81 -26.78 39.28
N ASP A 748 -6.86 -25.93 38.87
CA ASP A 748 -5.62 -25.66 39.60
C ASP A 748 -5.79 -24.67 40.78
N SER A 749 -6.89 -23.92 40.82
CA SER A 749 -7.17 -22.95 41.87
C SER A 749 -7.63 -23.62 43.17
N LYS A 750 -7.00 -23.25 44.29
CA LYS A 750 -7.38 -23.72 45.64
C LYS A 750 -8.70 -23.14 46.16
N GLU A 751 -9.25 -22.13 45.49
CA GLU A 751 -10.57 -21.57 45.79
C GLU A 751 -11.60 -22.03 44.75
N PRO A 752 -12.71 -22.70 45.15
CA PRO A 752 -13.74 -23.17 44.24
C PRO A 752 -14.67 -22.01 43.86
N ILE A 753 -14.20 -21.12 42.99
CA ILE A 753 -14.99 -19.96 42.52
C ILE A 753 -16.17 -20.43 41.62
N SER A 754 -16.08 -21.60 40.99
CA SER A 754 -17.09 -22.15 40.08
C SER A 754 -17.55 -23.55 40.47
N LYS A 755 -18.87 -23.79 40.42
CA LYS A 755 -19.50 -25.10 40.65
C LYS A 755 -19.65 -25.94 39.37
N ILE A 756 -19.13 -25.45 38.24
CA ILE A 756 -19.28 -26.11 36.94
C ILE A 756 -18.58 -27.47 36.97
N LYS A 757 -19.37 -28.52 36.68
CA LYS A 757 -18.95 -29.93 36.58
C LYS A 757 -18.82 -30.38 35.14
N SER A 758 -19.57 -29.78 34.21
CA SER A 758 -19.54 -30.13 32.79
C SER A 758 -19.76 -28.92 31.88
N ALA A 759 -19.08 -28.92 30.74
CA ALA A 759 -19.24 -27.96 29.66
C ALA A 759 -19.27 -28.69 28.32
N GLU A 760 -20.27 -28.40 27.47
CA GLU A 760 -20.42 -29.06 26.17
C GLU A 760 -20.71 -28.05 25.06
N LEU A 761 -20.15 -28.28 23.88
CA LEU A 761 -20.41 -27.48 22.68
C LEU A 761 -20.94 -28.39 21.57
N TYR A 762 -22.02 -27.94 20.92
CA TYR A 762 -22.75 -28.68 19.89
C TYR A 762 -22.80 -27.89 18.59
N ASP A 763 -22.55 -28.59 17.48
CA ASP A 763 -22.86 -28.14 16.13
C ASP A 763 -24.30 -28.55 15.80
N GLY A 764 -25.17 -27.57 15.64
CA GLY A 764 -26.60 -27.78 15.46
C GLY A 764 -27.37 -26.49 15.18
N SER A 765 -28.45 -26.62 14.41
CA SER A 765 -29.40 -25.53 14.17
C SER A 765 -30.41 -25.47 15.31
N ILE A 766 -30.60 -24.28 15.88
CA ILE A 766 -31.56 -24.03 16.96
C ILE A 766 -33.03 -24.16 16.52
N LEU A 767 -33.28 -24.26 15.21
CA LEU A 767 -34.58 -24.60 14.62
C LEU A 767 -34.90 -26.10 14.70
N LYS A 768 -33.98 -26.92 15.22
CA LYS A 768 -34.17 -28.35 15.41
C LYS A 768 -34.13 -28.70 16.88
N PHE A 769 -35.11 -29.47 17.33
CA PHE A 769 -35.17 -29.95 18.70
C PHE A 769 -34.16 -31.09 18.93
N ASP A 770 -33.36 -31.02 20.00
CA ASP A 770 -32.53 -32.14 20.48
C ASP A 770 -32.91 -32.49 21.92
N SER A 771 -33.31 -33.74 22.16
CA SER A 771 -33.85 -34.16 23.46
C SER A 771 -32.85 -34.02 24.61
N LYS A 772 -31.55 -33.92 24.34
CA LYS A 772 -30.50 -33.70 25.36
C LYS A 772 -30.56 -32.33 26.03
N LEU A 773 -31.20 -31.35 25.40
CA LEU A 773 -31.29 -29.97 25.89
C LEU A 773 -32.66 -29.64 26.49
N CYS A 774 -33.57 -30.61 26.54
CA CYS A 774 -34.88 -30.45 27.17
C CYS A 774 -34.74 -30.26 28.68
N GLY A 775 -35.50 -29.30 29.24
CA GLY A 775 -35.64 -29.09 30.68
C GLY A 775 -34.46 -28.36 31.34
N PHE A 776 -33.62 -27.67 30.59
CA PHE A 776 -32.56 -26.81 31.15
C PHE A 776 -33.15 -25.70 32.04
N ASP A 777 -32.42 -25.27 33.08
CA ASP A 777 -32.94 -24.22 33.96
C ASP A 777 -32.94 -22.85 33.27
N ILE A 778 -31.87 -22.53 32.53
CA ILE A 778 -31.75 -21.28 31.78
C ILE A 778 -31.41 -21.57 30.32
N ALA A 779 -32.06 -20.85 29.43
CA ALA A 779 -31.68 -20.72 28.03
C ALA A 779 -31.37 -19.25 27.71
N THR A 780 -30.35 -19.00 26.90
CA THR A 780 -30.02 -17.68 26.36
C THR A 780 -30.01 -17.71 24.83
N SER A 781 -30.42 -16.61 24.21
CA SER A 781 -30.37 -16.37 22.77
C SER A 781 -30.12 -14.88 22.56
N LEU A 782 -28.85 -14.47 22.53
CA LEU A 782 -28.45 -13.06 22.52
C LEU A 782 -28.05 -12.62 21.11
N GLU A 783 -28.86 -11.76 20.47
CA GLU A 783 -28.66 -11.27 19.10
C GLU A 783 -28.52 -12.43 18.09
N VAL A 784 -29.58 -13.25 17.97
CA VAL A 784 -29.56 -14.47 17.14
C VAL A 784 -30.78 -14.54 16.24
N ILE A 785 -31.95 -14.16 16.75
CA ILE A 785 -33.22 -14.33 16.05
C ILE A 785 -33.30 -13.45 14.78
N GLU A 786 -32.62 -12.30 14.76
CA GLU A 786 -32.55 -11.40 13.62
C GLU A 786 -31.68 -11.92 12.46
N HIS A 787 -30.86 -12.95 12.68
CA HIS A 787 -30.01 -13.57 11.66
C HIS A 787 -30.73 -14.68 10.86
N MET A 788 -31.98 -14.98 11.19
CA MET A 788 -32.85 -15.93 10.47
C MET A 788 -34.10 -15.23 9.94
N GLN A 789 -34.85 -15.90 9.06
CA GLN A 789 -36.11 -15.33 8.57
C GLN A 789 -37.09 -15.12 9.73
N GLU A 790 -38.02 -14.17 9.59
CA GLU A 790 -38.96 -13.82 10.66
C GLU A 790 -39.84 -15.02 11.08
N GLU A 791 -40.20 -15.88 10.13
CA GLU A 791 -40.94 -17.12 10.37
C GLU A 791 -40.10 -18.14 11.14
N ASP A 792 -38.81 -18.23 10.84
CA ASP A 792 -37.86 -19.10 11.55
C ASP A 792 -37.63 -18.60 12.98
N ALA A 793 -37.60 -17.29 13.22
CA ALA A 793 -37.53 -16.73 14.56
C ALA A 793 -38.78 -17.08 15.40
N CYS A 794 -39.97 -17.05 14.78
CA CYS A 794 -41.20 -17.52 15.41
C CYS A 794 -41.15 -19.01 15.71
N LEU A 795 -40.70 -19.82 14.75
CA LEU A 795 -40.51 -21.27 14.92
C LEU A 795 -39.53 -21.58 16.06
N PHE A 796 -38.40 -20.87 16.12
CA PHE A 796 -37.44 -20.98 17.22
C PHE A 796 -38.10 -20.69 18.57
N GLY A 797 -38.85 -19.60 18.68
CA GLY A 797 -39.57 -19.24 19.90
C GLY A 797 -40.51 -20.35 20.37
N ASP A 798 -41.31 -20.90 19.44
CA ASP A 798 -42.20 -22.02 19.72
C ASP A 798 -41.42 -23.27 20.17
N ILE A 799 -40.35 -23.65 19.46
CA ILE A 799 -39.49 -24.79 19.84
C ILE A 799 -38.84 -24.57 21.21
N ALA A 800 -38.34 -23.37 21.49
CA ALA A 800 -37.67 -23.00 22.73
C ALA A 800 -38.59 -23.17 23.94
N LEU A 801 -39.82 -22.66 23.89
CA LEU A 801 -40.73 -22.73 25.03
C LEU A 801 -41.53 -24.04 25.11
N SER A 802 -41.95 -24.62 23.97
CA SER A 802 -42.83 -25.80 23.95
C SER A 802 -42.09 -27.15 23.99
N LEU A 803 -40.86 -27.21 23.45
CA LEU A 803 -40.08 -28.46 23.38
C LEU A 803 -38.88 -28.45 24.32
N PHE A 804 -38.05 -27.38 24.27
CA PHE A 804 -36.90 -27.28 25.18
C PHE A 804 -37.33 -26.92 26.61
N CYS A 805 -38.46 -26.22 26.78
CA CYS A 805 -39.12 -25.92 28.06
C CYS A 805 -38.18 -25.42 29.18
N PRO A 806 -37.35 -24.38 28.97
CA PRO A 806 -36.46 -23.89 30.01
C PRO A 806 -37.25 -23.21 31.14
N LYS A 807 -36.73 -23.16 32.38
CA LYS A 807 -37.40 -22.38 33.43
C LYS A 807 -37.32 -20.88 33.17
N ILE A 808 -36.19 -20.43 32.62
CA ILE A 808 -35.94 -19.05 32.21
C ILE A 808 -35.38 -19.05 30.79
N LEU A 809 -35.93 -18.22 29.90
CA LEU A 809 -35.35 -17.93 28.58
C LEU A 809 -35.05 -16.43 28.49
N ILE A 810 -33.84 -16.06 28.10
CA ILE A 810 -33.43 -14.68 27.85
C ILE A 810 -33.17 -14.51 26.35
N VAL A 811 -33.94 -13.64 25.71
CA VAL A 811 -33.80 -13.32 24.28
C VAL A 811 -33.41 -11.86 24.13
N SER A 812 -32.39 -11.54 23.33
CA SER A 812 -32.12 -10.16 22.92
C SER A 812 -32.18 -10.01 21.40
N THR A 813 -32.56 -8.82 20.95
CA THR A 813 -32.54 -8.42 19.55
C THR A 813 -32.41 -6.89 19.44
N PRO A 814 -31.92 -6.34 18.33
CA PRO A 814 -31.86 -4.89 18.11
C PRO A 814 -33.23 -4.20 18.23
N ASN A 815 -33.26 -2.98 18.77
CA ASN A 815 -34.43 -2.10 18.69
C ASN A 815 -34.38 -1.25 17.42
N TYR A 816 -35.24 -1.55 16.45
CA TYR A 816 -35.31 -0.81 15.18
C TYR A 816 -35.54 0.70 15.38
N GLU A 817 -36.29 1.11 16.40
CA GLU A 817 -36.57 2.52 16.67
C GLU A 817 -35.32 3.31 17.06
N TYR A 818 -34.33 2.63 17.64
CA TYR A 818 -33.06 3.24 18.05
C TYR A 818 -32.12 3.49 16.84
N ASN A 819 -32.36 2.85 15.69
CA ASN A 819 -31.53 3.01 14.50
C ASN A 819 -31.50 4.46 14.00
N VAL A 820 -32.58 5.20 14.21
CA VAL A 820 -32.66 6.62 13.87
C VAL A 820 -31.61 7.44 14.63
N ILE A 821 -31.30 7.09 15.89
CA ILE A 821 -30.24 7.75 16.67
C ILE A 821 -28.86 7.37 16.12
N LEU A 822 -28.64 6.09 15.86
CA LEU A 822 -27.38 5.60 15.29
C LEU A 822 -27.08 6.26 13.95
N GLN A 823 -28.12 6.53 13.16
CA GLN A 823 -28.02 7.18 11.85
C GLN A 823 -27.92 8.71 11.93
N LYS A 824 -28.60 9.38 12.89
CA LYS A 824 -28.54 10.86 13.09
C LYS A 824 -27.22 11.37 13.66
N ILE A 825 -26.46 10.54 14.37
CA ILE A 825 -25.15 10.92 14.93
C ILE A 825 -24.03 10.82 13.88
N THR A 826 -24.33 10.24 12.72
CA THR A 826 -23.60 10.54 11.49
C THR A 826 -23.89 12.00 11.13
N PRO A 827 -22.92 12.93 11.08
CA PRO A 827 -23.23 14.35 10.97
C PRO A 827 -23.90 14.64 9.62
N SER A 828 -25.24 14.71 9.62
CA SER A 828 -26.03 15.39 8.61
C SER A 828 -26.00 16.88 8.95
N HIS A 829 -25.15 17.65 8.27
CA HIS A 829 -25.20 19.10 8.37
C HIS A 829 -26.13 19.69 7.31
N GLY A 830 -27.14 20.43 7.80
CA GLY A 830 -27.74 21.56 7.09
C GLY A 830 -29.06 21.29 6.38
N GLN A 831 -30.16 21.17 7.14
CA GLN A 831 -31.44 21.68 6.65
C GLN A 831 -32.08 22.53 7.74
N GLU A 832 -32.16 23.83 7.45
CA GLU A 832 -33.16 24.71 8.03
C GLU A 832 -34.55 24.19 7.65
N ASP A 833 -35.48 24.34 8.59
CA ASP A 833 -36.83 23.81 8.57
C ASP A 833 -37.64 24.22 7.32
N ASP A 834 -37.99 23.24 6.47
CA ASP A 834 -39.12 23.34 5.54
C ASP A 834 -40.33 22.59 6.14
N PRO A 835 -41.47 23.24 6.45
CA PRO A 835 -42.57 22.61 7.20
C PRO A 835 -43.39 21.56 6.45
N ASP A 836 -43.18 21.33 5.15
CA ASP A 836 -44.17 20.62 4.31
C ASP A 836 -43.83 19.17 3.90
N GLU A 837 -42.68 18.59 4.31
CA GLU A 837 -42.35 17.16 4.03
C GLU A 837 -42.65 16.21 5.20
N LYS A 838 -43.86 16.27 5.77
CA LYS A 838 -44.25 15.36 6.87
C LYS A 838 -44.79 13.99 6.46
N ASN A 839 -44.89 13.66 5.17
CA ASN A 839 -45.59 12.45 4.72
C ASN A 839 -44.88 11.67 3.60
N ALA A 840 -43.65 11.22 3.84
CA ALA A 840 -43.11 10.04 3.16
C ALA A 840 -42.16 9.30 4.11
N SER A 841 -42.54 8.09 4.49
CA SER A 841 -41.85 7.26 5.48
C SER A 841 -40.39 7.01 5.12
N GLN A 842 -39.50 7.68 5.84
CA GLN A 842 -38.07 7.42 5.87
C GLN A 842 -37.85 6.00 6.43
N SER A 843 -37.73 4.99 5.55
CA SER A 843 -37.45 3.61 5.96
C SER A 843 -36.02 3.55 6.50
N CYS A 844 -35.89 3.46 7.82
CA CYS A 844 -34.61 3.30 8.50
C CYS A 844 -33.97 1.95 8.09
N LYS A 845 -32.71 1.94 7.66
CA LYS A 845 -31.99 0.69 7.33
C LYS A 845 -31.69 -0.13 8.59
N PHE A 846 -31.58 -1.45 8.45
CA PHE A 846 -31.11 -2.37 9.51
C PHE A 846 -29.66 -2.08 9.89
N ARG A 847 -29.26 -2.35 11.14
CA ARG A 847 -27.93 -2.11 11.70
C ARG A 847 -26.82 -2.95 11.09
N ASN A 848 -27.16 -4.15 10.61
CA ASN A 848 -26.21 -5.08 10.01
C ASN A 848 -26.82 -5.67 8.73
N HIS A 849 -25.99 -5.80 7.69
CA HIS A 849 -26.39 -6.37 6.40
C HIS A 849 -26.77 -7.86 6.47
N ASP A 850 -26.35 -8.59 7.50
CA ASP A 850 -26.75 -9.97 7.70
C ASP A 850 -28.09 -10.12 8.45
N HIS A 851 -28.63 -9.04 9.04
CA HIS A 851 -29.97 -9.08 9.65
C HIS A 851 -31.04 -9.28 8.57
N LYS A 852 -31.99 -10.18 8.83
CA LYS A 852 -33.15 -10.43 7.95
C LYS A 852 -34.35 -9.58 8.34
N PHE A 853 -34.44 -9.18 9.61
CA PHE A 853 -35.43 -8.25 10.13
C PHE A 853 -34.86 -7.52 11.36
N GLU A 854 -35.49 -6.40 11.73
CA GLU A 854 -35.29 -5.76 13.02
C GLU A 854 -36.64 -5.26 13.55
N TRP A 855 -36.98 -5.64 14.77
CA TRP A 855 -38.28 -5.31 15.35
C TRP A 855 -38.25 -3.98 16.10
N THR A 856 -39.37 -3.26 16.03
CA THR A 856 -39.71 -2.17 16.97
C THR A 856 -39.99 -2.72 18.36
N ARG A 857 -40.09 -1.85 19.38
CA ARG A 857 -40.48 -2.26 20.74
C ARG A 857 -41.83 -2.96 20.73
N ALA A 858 -42.80 -2.37 20.03
CA ALA A 858 -44.15 -2.93 19.92
C ALA A 858 -44.19 -4.29 19.20
N GLN A 859 -43.40 -4.47 18.13
CA GLN A 859 -43.33 -5.75 17.42
C GLN A 859 -42.72 -6.84 18.30
N PHE A 860 -41.59 -6.56 18.96
CA PHE A 860 -40.93 -7.50 19.85
C PHE A 860 -41.79 -7.84 21.08
N GLU A 861 -42.41 -6.83 21.70
CA GLU A 861 -43.32 -7.02 22.84
C GLU A 861 -44.52 -7.89 22.47
N ARG A 862 -45.11 -7.67 21.30
CA ARG A 862 -46.23 -8.46 20.81
C ARG A 862 -45.82 -9.92 20.58
N TRP A 863 -44.76 -10.14 19.82
CA TRP A 863 -44.23 -11.48 19.54
C TRP A 863 -43.95 -12.25 20.83
N ALA A 864 -43.23 -11.62 21.77
CA ALA A 864 -42.85 -12.25 23.02
C ALA A 864 -44.06 -12.49 23.95
N SER A 865 -45.02 -11.56 24.01
CA SER A 865 -46.23 -11.72 24.83
C SER A 865 -47.13 -12.83 24.29
N ASP A 866 -47.36 -12.87 22.98
CA ASP A 866 -48.15 -13.91 22.33
C ASP A 866 -47.49 -15.29 22.50
N LEU A 867 -46.15 -15.36 22.40
CA LEU A 867 -45.38 -16.56 22.64
C LEU A 867 -45.48 -17.02 24.11
N ALA A 868 -45.39 -16.10 25.08
CA ALA A 868 -45.49 -16.42 26.49
C ALA A 868 -46.88 -16.95 26.90
N VAL A 869 -47.95 -16.34 26.39
CA VAL A 869 -49.33 -16.77 26.66
C VAL A 869 -49.59 -18.16 26.11
N ARG A 870 -49.14 -18.45 24.88
CA ARG A 870 -49.33 -19.76 24.23
C ARG A 870 -48.64 -20.91 24.96
N ASN A 871 -47.57 -20.63 25.71
CA ASN A 871 -46.70 -21.66 26.32
C ASN A 871 -46.71 -21.65 27.87
N ASP A 872 -47.59 -20.89 28.52
CA ASP A 872 -47.68 -20.76 29.99
C ASP A 872 -46.43 -20.16 30.67
N TYR A 873 -45.88 -19.11 30.07
CA TYR A 873 -44.79 -18.29 30.61
C TYR A 873 -45.31 -16.90 31.03
N CYS A 874 -44.58 -16.22 31.91
CA CYS A 874 -44.63 -14.76 32.00
C CYS A 874 -43.41 -14.17 31.29
N VAL A 875 -43.56 -12.97 30.74
CA VAL A 875 -42.48 -12.24 30.05
C VAL A 875 -42.25 -10.90 30.73
N GLU A 876 -40.99 -10.54 30.92
CA GLU A 876 -40.53 -9.25 31.42
C GLU A 876 -39.63 -8.60 30.36
N PHE A 877 -39.84 -7.32 30.07
CA PHE A 877 -39.10 -6.57 29.05
C PHE A 877 -38.05 -5.66 29.68
N SER A 878 -36.87 -5.62 29.08
CA SER A 878 -35.74 -4.77 29.49
C SER A 878 -34.84 -4.50 28.28
N GLY A 879 -33.64 -3.99 28.51
CA GLY A 879 -32.66 -3.77 27.45
C GLY A 879 -31.36 -3.15 27.94
N VAL A 880 -30.47 -2.85 26.99
CA VAL A 880 -29.16 -2.22 27.22
C VAL A 880 -28.87 -1.13 26.19
N GLY A 881 -27.88 -0.27 26.45
CA GLY A 881 -27.54 0.85 25.56
C GLY A 881 -28.53 2.02 25.60
N GLY A 882 -29.21 2.23 26.72
CA GLY A 882 -30.20 3.30 26.88
C GLY A 882 -30.94 3.19 28.20
N ALA A 883 -32.11 3.82 28.29
CA ALA A 883 -33.03 3.73 29.43
C ALA A 883 -34.47 3.57 28.93
N ALA A 884 -35.32 2.87 29.68
CA ALA A 884 -36.69 2.55 29.27
C ALA A 884 -37.60 3.79 29.15
N ASP A 885 -37.34 4.79 29.99
CA ASP A 885 -38.12 6.03 30.15
C ASP A 885 -37.67 7.17 29.23
N VAL A 886 -36.62 6.95 28.44
CA VAL A 886 -36.06 7.94 27.50
C VAL A 886 -36.30 7.44 26.08
N GLU A 887 -37.03 8.21 25.26
CA GLU A 887 -37.19 7.90 23.83
C GLU A 887 -35.82 7.84 23.13
N PRO A 888 -35.54 6.80 22.30
CA PRO A 888 -36.40 5.73 21.78
C PRO A 888 -36.36 4.41 22.57
N GLY A 889 -35.90 4.45 23.83
CA GLY A 889 -35.77 3.31 24.72
C GLY A 889 -34.35 2.72 24.70
N PHE A 890 -34.24 1.41 24.89
CA PHE A 890 -32.97 0.70 24.84
C PHE A 890 -32.49 0.48 23.39
N ALA A 891 -31.18 0.42 23.19
CA ALA A 891 -30.58 0.11 21.89
C ALA A 891 -30.71 -1.37 21.56
N SER A 892 -30.47 -2.28 22.50
CA SER A 892 -30.83 -3.69 22.37
C SER A 892 -31.95 -3.99 23.35
N GLN A 893 -33.03 -4.56 22.86
CA GLN A 893 -34.21 -4.92 23.65
C GLN A 893 -34.15 -6.40 24.04
N ILE A 894 -34.62 -6.70 25.24
CA ILE A 894 -34.44 -8.00 25.89
C ILE A 894 -35.78 -8.47 26.49
N ALA A 895 -36.17 -9.71 26.20
CA ALA A 895 -37.32 -10.38 26.80
C ALA A 895 -36.84 -11.52 27.71
N ILE A 896 -37.34 -11.55 28.95
CA ILE A 896 -37.06 -12.59 29.94
C ILE A 896 -38.35 -13.38 30.17
N PHE A 897 -38.38 -14.60 29.67
CA PHE A 897 -39.49 -15.52 29.90
C PHE A 897 -39.25 -16.33 31.17
N ARG A 898 -40.25 -16.47 32.03
CA ARG A 898 -40.21 -17.35 33.21
C ARG A 898 -41.43 -18.27 33.22
N ARG A 899 -41.20 -19.56 33.41
CA ARG A 899 -42.28 -20.56 33.41
C ARG A 899 -43.17 -20.39 34.64
N ARG A 900 -44.50 -20.45 34.49
CA ARG A 900 -45.46 -20.21 35.60
C ARG A 900 -45.64 -21.41 36.55
N GLY A 901 -45.25 -22.61 36.14
CA GLY A 901 -45.33 -23.82 36.96
C GLY A 901 -44.22 -24.83 36.67
N ASP A 902 -44.13 -25.86 37.52
CA ASP A 902 -43.13 -26.95 37.40
C ASP A 902 -43.63 -28.16 36.59
N ASN A 903 -44.84 -28.11 36.04
CA ASN A 903 -45.38 -29.17 35.20
C ASN A 903 -44.73 -29.13 33.82
N VAL A 904 -43.61 -29.84 33.66
CA VAL A 904 -43.15 -30.26 32.33
C VAL A 904 -44.20 -31.27 31.85
N ALA A 905 -45.05 -30.87 30.90
CA ALA A 905 -45.93 -31.83 30.24
C ALA A 905 -45.06 -33.00 29.78
N ASN A 906 -45.47 -34.24 30.05
CA ASN A 906 -44.78 -35.44 29.55
C ASN A 906 -44.87 -35.43 28.02
N VAL A 907 -43.97 -34.68 27.36
CA VAL A 907 -43.74 -34.80 25.93
C VAL A 907 -43.22 -36.23 25.74
N GLU A 908 -43.95 -37.06 25.00
CA GLU A 908 -43.43 -38.34 24.54
C GLU A 908 -42.22 -38.06 23.63
N LEU A 909 -41.05 -37.96 24.25
CA LEU A 909 -39.81 -37.60 23.58
C LEU A 909 -39.34 -38.80 22.76
N VAL A 910 -39.64 -38.79 21.48
CA VAL A 910 -38.91 -39.61 20.50
C VAL A 910 -37.44 -39.17 20.58
N ASN A 911 -36.51 -40.13 20.68
CA ASN A 911 -35.07 -39.87 20.73
C ASN A 911 -34.57 -39.24 19.41
N ASN A 912 -34.74 -37.92 19.29
CA ASN A 912 -34.23 -37.13 18.17
C ASN A 912 -32.89 -36.50 18.57
N TYR A 913 -31.81 -37.12 18.11
CA TYR A 913 -30.45 -36.60 18.25
C TYR A 913 -30.03 -35.94 16.95
N HIS A 914 -30.11 -34.61 16.90
CA HIS A 914 -29.75 -33.83 15.72
C HIS A 914 -28.41 -33.11 15.87
N TYR A 915 -27.93 -32.92 17.10
CA TYR A 915 -26.73 -32.13 17.36
C TYR A 915 -25.48 -32.98 17.44
N VAL A 916 -24.42 -32.50 16.78
CA VAL A 916 -23.12 -33.15 16.77
C VAL A 916 -22.25 -32.57 17.89
N PRO A 917 -21.81 -33.36 18.88
CA PRO A 917 -20.94 -32.86 19.93
C PRO A 917 -19.56 -32.51 19.33
N ILE A 918 -19.17 -31.26 19.47
CA ILE A 918 -17.90 -30.73 18.94
C ILE A 918 -16.81 -30.74 20.00
N TRP A 919 -17.17 -30.45 21.24
CA TRP A 919 -16.24 -30.43 22.37
C TRP A 919 -17.00 -30.74 23.66
N LYS A 920 -16.35 -31.48 24.54
CA LYS A 920 -16.89 -31.84 25.85
C LYS A 920 -15.80 -31.75 26.90
N TRP A 921 -16.17 -31.22 28.05
CA TRP A 921 -15.34 -31.15 29.23
C TRP A 921 -16.16 -31.61 30.43
N SER A 922 -15.52 -32.37 31.31
CA SER A 922 -16.10 -32.84 32.57
C SER A 922 -15.03 -32.81 33.64
N ARG A 923 -15.35 -32.34 34.84
CA ARG A 923 -14.41 -32.24 35.96
C ARG A 923 -13.76 -33.57 36.39
N GLU A 924 -14.38 -34.69 36.03
CA GLU A 924 -13.93 -36.04 36.39
C GLU A 924 -12.95 -36.68 35.38
N ASN A 925 -12.83 -36.11 34.17
CA ASN A 925 -11.90 -36.55 33.11
C ASN A 925 -10.83 -35.49 32.89
#